data_AF-A0A8C2DVS7-F1
#
_entry.id   AF-A0A8C2DVS7-F1
#
_cell.length_a   1.000
_cell.length_b   1.000
_cell.length_c   1.000
_cell.angle_alpha   90.00
_cell.angle_beta   90.00
_cell.angle_gamma   90.00
#
_symmetry.space_group_name_H-M   'P 1'
#
loop_
_entity.id
_entity.type
_entity.pdbx_description
1 polymer ?
#
loop_
_entity_poly.entity_id
_entity_poly.type
_entity_poly.pdbx_seq_one_letter_code
_entity_poly.pdbx_strand_id
1 'polypeptide(L)'
;IQSGPLHSAFCILFVRSPCCLSCIHLRSLDVENGLSIGCSPLDQQVSPSSGLVLHPNMASHGQRRESFLYRSDSDYDLSPKSTSRNSSLVGEQHSEDLIVTPFAQVLASLRTIRNNFSTLTNVQCPSSKLDPEYISVCLLPDESYQKLAVETIEELDWCLDQLETIQTYRSVSDMASNKFKRMLNRELTHLSEMSRSGNQVSEFISNTFLDKQNELEIPSPTLKSRDRKRRQQQLMTQISGVRKVTHGPVLSSSCSTARFGVKTDLEDLLSKDLEDINKWGLNIFKVSEHSHHRPLTCIMYAIFQERDLMKTFRIPVETFVTYMMTLEDHYHADVAYHNSLHAADVAQSTHILLSTPALDAVFTDLEILAAIFAAAIHDVDHPGVSNQFLINTNSELALMYNDESVLENHHLAVGFKLLQGENCDIFQNLSKKQRQTLRKMVIDMVLATDMSKHMSLLADLKTMVETKKVTSSGVLLLDNYTDRIQVLRNMVHCADLSNPTKPLDLYQQWTDRIMEEFFHQGDRERERGMEISPMCDKHTASVEKSQVGFIDYIVHPLWETWADLVHPDAQDILDTLEENRNWYHSMIPQSPSPPFFETGTDGGDKFQFELEVEEAAKQDTENLLETDCVEIVTYSPSTVETIPLCFGTLPLFQSPKRE
;
A
#
# COMPACT_ATOMS: atom_id res chain seq x y z
N ILE A 1 -50.51 -13.66 -2.71
CA ILE A 1 -50.70 -13.25 -1.30
C ILE A 1 -49.49 -13.77 -0.53
N GLN A 2 -48.63 -12.83 -0.10
CA GLN A 2 -47.61 -12.82 0.98
C GLN A 2 -46.58 -13.97 1.06
N SER A 3 -45.26 -13.76 1.28
CA SER A 3 -44.52 -12.72 2.02
C SER A 3 -42.99 -12.73 1.69
N GLY A 4 -42.32 -11.57 1.70
CA GLY A 4 -40.86 -11.34 1.47
C GLY A 4 -39.94 -11.59 2.70
N PRO A 5 -38.74 -10.95 2.87
CA PRO A 5 -38.17 -9.72 2.26
C PRO A 5 -36.82 -9.94 1.48
N LEU A 6 -36.47 -9.24 0.39
CA LEU A 6 -35.99 -7.84 0.17
C LEU A 6 -34.54 -7.54 0.62
N HIS A 7 -33.59 -7.73 -0.30
CA HIS A 7 -32.27 -7.08 -0.35
C HIS A 7 -32.34 -5.91 -1.35
N SER A 8 -31.90 -4.71 -0.94
CA SER A 8 -31.86 -3.51 -1.77
C SER A 8 -30.47 -3.38 -2.41
N ALA A 9 -30.42 -3.37 -3.74
CA ALA A 9 -29.25 -2.99 -4.53
C ALA A 9 -29.65 -1.81 -5.41
N PHE A 10 -29.00 -0.66 -5.21
CA PHE A 10 -29.17 0.55 -6.02
C PHE A 10 -28.42 0.38 -7.35
N CYS A 11 -29.16 0.15 -8.43
CA CYS A 11 -28.68 0.30 -9.81
C CYS A 11 -29.42 1.48 -10.45
N ILE A 12 -28.74 2.61 -10.66
CA ILE A 12 -29.28 3.74 -11.44
C ILE A 12 -29.03 3.46 -12.93
N LEU A 13 -30.09 3.02 -13.62
CA LEU A 13 -30.19 2.94 -15.08
C LEU A 13 -30.72 4.27 -15.62
N PHE A 14 -29.92 4.97 -16.44
CA PHE A 14 -30.38 6.09 -17.25
C PHE A 14 -31.32 5.58 -18.36
N VAL A 15 -32.62 5.88 -18.24
CA VAL A 15 -33.60 5.64 -19.31
C VAL A 15 -33.77 6.91 -20.15
N ARG A 16 -33.75 6.71 -21.47
CA ARG A 16 -33.81 7.73 -22.53
C ARG A 16 -35.21 7.75 -23.16
N SER A 17 -35.66 8.94 -23.61
CA SER A 17 -36.66 9.24 -24.70
C SER A 17 -38.01 9.88 -24.27
N PRO A 18 -38.82 10.50 -25.18
CA PRO A 18 -38.51 11.54 -26.19
C PRO A 18 -39.58 12.68 -26.34
N CYS A 19 -39.18 13.77 -27.01
CA CYS A 19 -39.90 14.77 -27.85
C CYS A 19 -41.36 15.26 -27.61
N CYS A 20 -41.56 16.60 -27.68
CA CYS A 20 -42.58 17.27 -28.52
C CYS A 20 -42.32 18.79 -28.72
N LEU A 21 -42.49 19.28 -29.95
CA LEU A 21 -42.35 20.67 -30.43
C LEU A 21 -43.61 21.54 -30.16
N SER A 22 -43.46 22.87 -30.02
CA SER A 22 -44.19 23.87 -30.86
C SER A 22 -43.72 25.33 -30.64
N CYS A 23 -43.80 26.11 -31.72
CA CYS A 23 -43.36 27.50 -31.95
C CYS A 23 -44.23 28.59 -31.29
N ILE A 24 -43.72 29.84 -31.20
CA ILE A 24 -44.33 31.12 -31.71
C ILE A 24 -43.36 32.32 -31.43
N HIS A 25 -43.60 33.45 -32.10
CA HIS A 25 -42.66 34.38 -32.74
C HIS A 25 -42.89 35.86 -32.30
N LEU A 26 -41.81 36.67 -32.29
CA LEU A 26 -41.67 38.14 -32.61
C LEU A 26 -42.26 39.29 -31.75
N ARG A 27 -41.40 40.29 -31.43
CA ARG A 27 -41.46 41.78 -31.64
C ARG A 27 -40.37 42.46 -30.78
N SER A 28 -39.34 43.21 -31.24
CA SER A 28 -39.17 44.45 -32.06
C SER A 28 -39.26 45.79 -31.29
N LEU A 29 -38.28 46.68 -31.55
CA LEU A 29 -38.10 48.15 -31.29
C LEU A 29 -36.94 48.48 -30.32
N ASP A 30 -35.78 48.98 -30.79
CA ASP A 30 -35.40 50.39 -31.14
C ASP A 30 -35.30 51.30 -29.90
N VAL A 31 -34.39 52.25 -29.65
CA VAL A 31 -33.20 52.90 -30.26
C VAL A 31 -32.76 53.96 -29.20
N GLU A 32 -31.46 54.30 -29.04
CA GLU A 32 -30.87 55.67 -28.92
C GLU A 32 -29.52 55.79 -28.13
N ASN A 33 -28.50 56.31 -28.83
CA ASN A 33 -27.46 57.33 -28.49
C ASN A 33 -27.17 57.67 -27.00
N GLY A 34 -25.96 57.95 -26.51
CA GLY A 34 -24.66 58.35 -27.08
C GLY A 34 -23.94 59.36 -26.13
N LEU A 35 -22.61 59.55 -26.30
CA LEU A 35 -21.71 60.61 -25.75
C LEU A 35 -21.06 60.40 -24.35
N SER A 36 -19.85 60.85 -23.98
CA SER A 36 -18.57 61.27 -24.62
C SER A 36 -17.61 61.87 -23.56
N ILE A 37 -16.29 61.91 -23.84
CA ILE A 37 -15.19 62.80 -23.31
C ILE A 37 -14.68 62.48 -21.88
N GLY A 38 -13.38 62.38 -21.55
CA GLY A 38 -12.10 62.75 -22.20
C GLY A 38 -11.22 63.55 -21.20
N CYS A 39 -9.90 63.27 -21.11
CA CYS A 39 -8.79 64.20 -20.82
C CYS A 39 -7.49 63.48 -20.35
N SER A 40 -6.36 63.85 -20.96
CA SER A 40 -4.96 63.68 -20.49
C SER A 40 -4.43 65.08 -20.04
N PRO A 41 -3.11 65.43 -19.90
CA PRO A 41 -1.82 64.67 -19.81
C PRO A 41 -0.71 65.32 -18.88
N LEU A 42 0.56 64.86 -18.99
CA LEU A 42 1.90 65.50 -18.73
C LEU A 42 2.42 65.63 -17.26
N ASP A 43 3.72 65.59 -16.87
CA ASP A 43 5.08 65.47 -17.49
C ASP A 43 6.12 65.22 -16.33
N GLN A 44 7.14 64.34 -16.44
CA GLN A 44 8.58 64.51 -16.80
C GLN A 44 9.58 65.16 -15.81
N GLN A 45 10.78 64.52 -15.72
CA GLN A 45 12.17 65.04 -15.85
C GLN A 45 13.16 64.38 -14.84
N VAL A 46 14.45 64.07 -15.09
CA VAL A 46 15.40 64.22 -16.23
C VAL A 46 16.71 63.44 -15.93
N SER A 47 17.16 62.63 -16.92
CA SER A 47 18.52 62.46 -17.54
C SER A 47 19.81 62.22 -16.70
N PRO A 48 21.03 62.03 -17.30
CA PRO A 48 21.45 61.68 -18.69
C PRO A 48 22.51 60.52 -18.69
N SER A 49 23.24 60.14 -19.74
CA SER A 49 23.03 59.77 -21.15
C SER A 49 24.42 59.44 -21.75
N SER A 50 24.50 58.44 -22.63
CA SER A 50 25.50 58.20 -23.72
C SER A 50 25.51 56.69 -23.98
N GLY A 51 24.84 56.15 -25.00
CA GLY A 51 25.06 56.31 -26.46
C GLY A 51 25.50 54.93 -26.96
N LEU A 52 24.93 54.27 -27.97
CA LEU A 52 24.47 54.74 -29.28
C LEU A 52 23.33 53.85 -29.82
N VAL A 53 22.62 54.44 -30.78
CA VAL A 53 21.29 54.11 -31.29
C VAL A 53 21.34 53.23 -32.55
N LEU A 54 20.42 52.27 -32.62
CA LEU A 54 19.91 51.56 -33.81
C LEU A 54 19.23 52.53 -34.78
N HIS A 55 19.23 52.28 -36.10
CA HIS A 55 18.02 52.47 -36.93
C HIS A 55 18.18 51.74 -38.28
N PRO A 56 17.09 51.46 -39.03
CA PRO A 56 16.71 50.11 -39.42
C PRO A 56 16.53 49.99 -40.94
N ASN A 57 16.31 48.77 -41.45
CA ASN A 57 15.24 48.52 -42.42
C ASN A 57 15.07 47.04 -42.73
N MET A 58 13.82 46.60 -42.59
CA MET A 58 13.06 45.69 -43.48
C MET A 58 13.60 44.26 -43.79
N ALA A 59 12.70 43.31 -43.53
CA ALA A 59 12.58 41.95 -44.10
C ALA A 59 13.48 40.81 -43.55
N SER A 60 12.90 39.95 -42.70
CA SER A 60 12.75 38.49 -42.92
C SER A 60 12.45 37.76 -41.59
N HIS A 61 11.51 36.83 -41.66
CA HIS A 61 11.01 35.99 -40.56
C HIS A 61 12.13 35.26 -39.79
N GLY A 62 12.10 35.35 -38.46
CA GLY A 62 12.74 34.40 -37.56
C GLY A 62 11.69 33.82 -36.61
N GLN A 63 11.10 32.68 -36.98
CA GLN A 63 10.19 31.92 -36.11
C GLN A 63 10.91 31.52 -34.82
N ARG A 64 10.41 31.99 -33.68
CA ARG A 64 10.73 31.44 -32.36
C ARG A 64 10.10 30.05 -32.30
N ARG A 65 10.90 29.01 -32.12
CA ARG A 65 10.45 27.61 -32.08
C ARG A 65 9.48 27.41 -30.91
N GLU A 66 8.20 27.14 -31.19
CA GLU A 66 7.19 26.87 -30.16
C GLU A 66 7.50 25.58 -29.40
N SER A 67 7.40 25.64 -28.06
CA SER A 67 7.58 24.50 -27.16
C SER A 67 6.41 23.55 -27.30
N PHE A 68 6.67 22.24 -27.26
CA PHE A 68 5.66 21.17 -27.25
C PHE A 68 4.52 21.37 -26.24
N LEU A 69 4.78 22.08 -25.14
CA LEU A 69 3.79 22.38 -24.09
C LEU A 69 2.70 23.37 -24.52
N TYR A 70 2.91 24.09 -25.63
CA TYR A 70 2.01 25.09 -26.19
C TYR A 70 2.12 25.04 -27.70
N ARG A 71 1.27 24.25 -28.36
CA ARG A 71 1.09 24.33 -29.82
C ARG A 71 -0.38 24.55 -30.13
N SER A 72 -0.64 25.56 -30.95
CA SER A 72 -1.93 25.80 -31.59
C SER A 72 -1.94 25.07 -32.94
N ASP A 73 -2.92 24.19 -33.17
CA ASP A 73 -3.10 23.49 -34.44
C ASP A 73 -3.56 24.45 -35.54
N SER A 74 -2.62 25.04 -36.28
CA SER A 74 -2.91 25.61 -37.59
C SER A 74 -1.65 25.63 -38.45
N ASP A 75 -1.45 24.60 -39.26
CA ASP A 75 -0.75 24.69 -40.56
C ASP A 75 -0.91 23.38 -41.34
N TYR A 76 -1.97 23.28 -42.14
CA TYR A 76 -2.02 22.39 -43.30
C TYR A 76 -2.68 23.09 -44.50
N ASP A 77 -1.99 23.01 -45.62
CA ASP A 77 -2.37 23.20 -47.03
C ASP A 77 -2.16 24.54 -47.77
N LEU A 78 -1.32 24.43 -48.82
CA LEU A 78 -1.08 25.37 -49.91
C LEU A 78 -1.91 25.01 -51.16
N SER A 79 -2.99 25.77 -51.42
CA SER A 79 -3.50 26.31 -52.73
C SER A 79 -3.86 25.40 -53.94
N PRO A 80 -4.63 25.85 -54.99
CA PRO A 80 -5.24 27.17 -55.25
C PRO A 80 -6.70 27.25 -55.81
N LYS A 81 -7.34 28.41 -55.57
CA LYS A 81 -8.41 29.15 -56.33
C LYS A 81 -9.79 28.50 -56.59
N SER A 82 -10.84 29.06 -55.96
CA SER A 82 -11.93 29.82 -56.61
C SER A 82 -12.93 30.42 -55.59
N THR A 83 -13.63 31.47 -56.01
CA THR A 83 -14.49 32.41 -55.28
C THR A 83 -15.77 31.82 -54.67
N SER A 84 -16.16 32.23 -53.44
CA SER A 84 -17.51 32.77 -53.12
C SER A 84 -17.80 32.95 -51.61
N ARG A 85 -17.99 34.21 -51.22
CA ARG A 85 -18.93 34.81 -50.24
C ARG A 85 -19.63 33.96 -49.15
N ASN A 86 -19.46 34.49 -47.93
CA ASN A 86 -20.40 34.61 -46.79
C ASN A 86 -20.62 33.39 -45.87
N SER A 87 -19.98 33.41 -44.70
CA SER A 87 -20.67 33.40 -43.40
C SER A 87 -19.66 33.62 -42.26
N SER A 88 -19.97 34.62 -41.42
CA SER A 88 -19.20 35.07 -40.27
C SER A 88 -19.41 34.11 -39.09
N LEU A 89 -18.33 33.46 -38.68
CA LEU A 89 -18.22 32.75 -37.40
C LEU A 89 -18.22 33.78 -36.27
N VAL A 90 -19.17 33.62 -35.34
CA VAL A 90 -19.08 34.14 -33.98
C VAL A 90 -17.85 33.47 -33.37
N GLY A 91 -16.88 34.28 -32.95
CA GLY A 91 -15.68 33.78 -32.29
C GLY A 91 -16.04 33.11 -30.97
N GLU A 92 -16.09 31.78 -30.97
CA GLU A 92 -15.84 31.00 -29.76
C GLU A 92 -14.43 31.35 -29.30
N GLN A 93 -14.40 32.04 -28.16
CA GLN A 93 -13.18 32.31 -27.41
C GLN A 93 -12.56 30.95 -27.06
N HIS A 94 -11.54 30.58 -27.83
CA HIS A 94 -10.68 29.44 -27.55
C HIS A 94 -10.15 29.60 -26.14
N SER A 95 -10.68 28.81 -25.20
CA SER A 95 -9.96 28.49 -23.97
C SER A 95 -8.66 27.83 -24.40
N GLU A 96 -7.56 28.57 -24.22
CA GLU A 96 -6.20 28.07 -24.39
C GLU A 96 -6.07 26.71 -23.72
N ASP A 97 -5.60 25.71 -24.45
CA ASP A 97 -5.13 24.42 -23.89
C ASP A 97 -3.85 24.68 -23.08
N LEU A 98 -3.99 25.42 -21.99
CA LEU A 98 -3.02 25.42 -20.90
C LEU A 98 -3.00 23.99 -20.36
N ILE A 99 -1.81 23.42 -20.22
CA ILE A 99 -1.63 22.14 -19.53
C ILE A 99 -1.95 22.37 -18.06
N VAL A 100 -3.23 22.31 -17.72
CA VAL A 100 -3.74 22.33 -16.37
C VAL A 100 -3.66 20.91 -15.82
N THR A 101 -3.20 20.80 -14.58
CA THR A 101 -3.18 19.51 -13.88
C THR A 101 -4.59 18.93 -13.89
N PRO A 102 -4.78 17.63 -14.19
CA PRO A 102 -6.11 17.06 -14.32
C PRO A 102 -6.93 17.23 -13.04
N PHE A 103 -6.28 17.17 -11.88
CA PHE A 103 -6.92 17.43 -10.60
C PHE A 103 -7.50 18.86 -10.49
N ALA A 104 -6.72 19.89 -10.83
CA ALA A 104 -7.21 21.28 -10.80
C ALA A 104 -8.36 21.51 -11.80
N GLN A 105 -8.33 20.83 -12.96
CA GLN A 105 -9.41 20.87 -13.94
C GLN A 105 -10.71 20.23 -13.40
N VAL A 106 -10.61 19.07 -12.74
CA VAL A 106 -11.75 18.42 -12.09
C VAL A 106 -12.30 19.30 -10.97
N LEU A 107 -11.43 19.86 -10.11
CA LEU A 107 -11.85 20.71 -9.01
C LEU A 107 -12.56 21.98 -9.50
N ALA A 108 -12.03 22.65 -10.53
CA ALA A 108 -12.67 23.81 -11.14
C ALA A 108 -14.03 23.46 -11.77
N SER A 109 -14.12 22.28 -12.38
CA SER A 109 -15.38 21.77 -12.96
C SER A 109 -16.42 21.49 -11.86
N LEU A 110 -16.03 20.83 -10.76
CA LEU A 110 -16.92 20.55 -9.64
C LEU A 110 -17.37 21.83 -8.93
N ARG A 111 -16.50 22.81 -8.74
CA ARG A 111 -16.87 24.15 -8.22
C ARG A 111 -17.88 24.85 -9.15
N THR A 112 -17.74 24.70 -10.47
CA THR A 112 -18.70 25.24 -11.44
C THR A 112 -20.05 24.51 -11.34
N ILE A 113 -20.04 23.18 -11.20
CA ILE A 113 -21.25 22.36 -10.99
C ILE A 113 -21.96 22.80 -9.70
N ARG A 114 -21.22 22.98 -8.60
CA ARG A 114 -21.72 23.47 -7.30
C ARG A 114 -22.43 24.83 -7.46
N ASN A 115 -21.79 25.78 -8.14
CA ASN A 115 -22.37 27.12 -8.37
C ASN A 115 -23.65 27.06 -9.22
N ASN A 116 -23.66 26.23 -10.26
CA ASN A 116 -24.85 26.02 -11.10
C ASN A 116 -25.97 25.31 -10.32
N PHE A 117 -25.64 24.34 -9.45
CA PHE A 117 -26.60 23.64 -8.62
C PHE A 117 -27.30 24.59 -7.63
N SER A 118 -26.56 25.47 -6.96
CA SER A 118 -27.13 26.52 -6.09
C SER A 118 -28.08 27.45 -6.86
N THR A 119 -27.72 27.81 -8.09
CA THR A 119 -28.56 28.64 -8.96
C THR A 119 -29.85 27.92 -9.39
N LEU A 120 -29.76 26.62 -9.71
CA LEU A 120 -30.91 25.82 -10.16
C LEU A 120 -31.88 25.45 -9.03
N THR A 121 -31.38 25.33 -7.79
CA THR A 121 -32.18 24.92 -6.62
C THR A 121 -32.67 26.11 -5.79
N ASN A 122 -32.29 27.34 -6.13
CA ASN A 122 -32.58 28.55 -5.35
C ASN A 122 -32.12 28.47 -3.88
N VAL A 123 -31.18 27.57 -3.57
CA VAL A 123 -30.55 27.47 -2.26
C VAL A 123 -29.50 28.57 -2.18
N GLN A 124 -29.84 29.67 -1.49
CA GLN A 124 -28.93 30.80 -1.28
C GLN A 124 -27.79 30.40 -0.33
N CYS A 125 -26.54 30.65 -0.73
CA CYS A 125 -25.42 30.72 0.20
C CYS A 125 -25.67 31.85 1.24
N PRO A 126 -25.27 31.70 2.51
CA PRO A 126 -25.46 32.73 3.55
C PRO A 126 -24.68 34.04 3.33
N SER A 127 -24.09 34.28 2.16
CA SER A 127 -23.14 35.38 1.92
C SER A 127 -23.29 36.04 0.55
N SER A 128 -24.49 36.50 0.19
CA SER A 128 -24.61 37.56 -0.82
C SER A 128 -25.99 38.21 -0.74
N LYS A 129 -26.05 39.40 -0.14
CA LYS A 129 -27.18 40.31 -0.31
C LYS A 129 -27.17 40.81 -1.75
N LEU A 130 -28.21 40.53 -2.54
CA LEU A 130 -28.53 41.29 -3.74
C LEU A 130 -30.04 41.20 -4.04
N ASP A 131 -30.52 42.27 -4.66
CA ASP A 131 -31.89 42.81 -4.63
C ASP A 131 -33.01 41.97 -5.28
N PRO A 132 -34.28 42.21 -4.89
CA PRO A 132 -35.40 41.37 -5.27
C PRO A 132 -36.11 41.94 -6.51
N GLU A 133 -35.70 41.56 -7.71
CA GLU A 133 -36.54 41.79 -8.90
C GLU A 133 -36.17 40.86 -10.06
N TYR A 134 -36.51 39.57 -9.96
CA TYR A 134 -36.91 38.75 -11.11
C TYR A 134 -37.63 37.50 -10.58
N ILE A 135 -38.95 37.60 -10.47
CA ILE A 135 -39.82 36.44 -10.23
C ILE A 135 -39.84 35.61 -11.51
N SER A 136 -39.10 34.50 -11.53
CA SER A 136 -39.35 33.42 -12.48
C SER A 136 -40.17 32.33 -11.79
N VAL A 137 -41.36 32.14 -12.33
CA VAL A 137 -42.39 31.20 -11.92
C VAL A 137 -41.87 29.77 -12.11
N CYS A 138 -41.76 28.98 -11.03
CA CYS A 138 -41.89 27.53 -11.10
C CYS A 138 -42.23 26.95 -9.71
N LEU A 139 -43.45 26.40 -9.63
CA LEU A 139 -43.97 25.32 -8.77
C LEU A 139 -43.60 25.36 -7.27
N LEU A 140 -44.64 25.37 -6.43
CA LEU A 140 -44.61 25.19 -4.97
C LEU A 140 -43.41 24.34 -4.52
N PRO A 141 -42.45 24.86 -3.72
CA PRO A 141 -41.38 24.03 -3.22
C PRO A 141 -42.02 23.07 -2.22
N ASP A 142 -42.06 21.80 -2.61
CA ASP A 142 -42.27 20.73 -1.65
C ASP A 142 -41.18 20.88 -0.57
N GLU A 143 -41.54 21.01 0.72
CA GLU A 143 -40.54 21.17 1.79
C GLU A 143 -39.49 20.05 1.74
N SER A 144 -39.90 18.87 1.26
CA SER A 144 -39.03 17.73 1.00
C SER A 144 -37.99 18.00 -0.10
N TYR A 145 -38.35 18.71 -1.17
CA TYR A 145 -37.44 19.11 -2.25
C TYR A 145 -36.40 20.12 -1.75
N GLN A 146 -36.84 21.13 -0.98
CA GLN A 146 -35.93 22.14 -0.45
C GLN A 146 -34.95 21.54 0.56
N LYS A 147 -35.42 20.63 1.44
CA LYS A 147 -34.57 19.90 2.38
C LYS A 147 -33.53 19.05 1.67
N LEU A 148 -33.95 18.29 0.65
CA LEU A 148 -33.04 17.46 -0.15
C LEU A 148 -31.99 18.31 -0.88
N ALA A 149 -32.38 19.47 -1.42
CA ALA A 149 -31.45 20.37 -2.09
C ALA A 149 -30.40 20.96 -1.15
N VAL A 150 -30.78 21.26 0.10
CA VAL A 150 -29.86 21.74 1.15
C VAL A 150 -28.91 20.62 1.59
N GLU A 151 -29.42 19.42 1.88
CA GLU A 151 -28.58 18.28 2.28
C GLU A 151 -27.58 17.92 1.17
N THR A 152 -28.00 17.94 -0.10
CA THR A 152 -27.13 17.62 -1.24
C THR A 152 -26.03 18.67 -1.44
N ILE A 153 -26.29 19.96 -1.23
CA ILE A 153 -25.25 21.00 -1.36
C ILE A 153 -24.26 20.95 -0.20
N GLU A 154 -24.71 20.61 1.01
CA GLU A 154 -23.85 20.39 2.18
C GLU A 154 -22.92 19.19 1.99
N GLU A 155 -23.44 18.06 1.49
CA GLU A 155 -22.60 16.91 1.14
C GLU A 155 -21.60 17.24 0.01
N LEU A 156 -22.01 18.01 -0.99
CA LEU A 156 -21.12 18.42 -2.08
C LEU A 156 -20.01 19.37 -1.59
N ASP A 157 -20.34 20.33 -0.73
CA ASP A 157 -19.37 21.24 -0.13
C ASP A 157 -18.40 20.48 0.78
N TRP A 158 -18.89 19.52 1.56
CA TRP A 158 -18.04 18.62 2.35
C TRP A 158 -17.11 17.79 1.44
N CYS A 159 -17.62 17.20 0.36
CA CYS A 159 -16.80 16.45 -0.60
C CYS A 159 -15.71 17.33 -1.25
N LEU A 160 -16.02 18.59 -1.56
CA LEU A 160 -15.04 19.53 -2.13
C LEU A 160 -13.95 19.87 -1.12
N ASP A 161 -14.31 20.12 0.13
CA ASP A 161 -13.35 20.36 1.21
C ASP A 161 -12.47 19.13 1.46
N GLN A 162 -13.06 17.93 1.48
CA GLN A 162 -12.29 16.68 1.57
C GLN A 162 -11.36 16.48 0.38
N LEU A 163 -11.81 16.73 -0.86
CA LEU A 163 -10.94 16.66 -2.05
C LEU A 163 -9.79 17.66 -1.98
N GLU A 164 -9.98 18.82 -1.33
CA GLU A 164 -8.94 19.83 -1.16
C GLU A 164 -7.95 19.49 -0.04
N THR A 165 -8.44 18.94 1.07
CA THR A 165 -7.64 18.58 2.25
C THR A 165 -6.92 17.24 2.12
N ILE A 166 -7.46 16.27 1.37
CA ILE A 166 -6.84 14.96 1.07
C ILE A 166 -5.66 15.09 0.08
N GLN A 167 -5.40 16.29 -0.45
CA GLN A 167 -4.26 16.53 -1.35
C GLN A 167 -2.92 16.29 -0.65
N THR A 168 -2.33 15.12 -0.88
CA THR A 168 -0.89 14.95 -0.73
C THR A 168 -0.22 15.49 -2.00
N TYR A 169 0.85 16.26 -1.85
CA TYR A 169 1.61 16.82 -2.99
C TYR A 169 2.03 15.74 -4.01
N ARG A 170 2.25 14.49 -3.55
CA ARG A 170 2.57 13.35 -4.43
C ARG A 170 1.39 12.91 -5.29
N SER A 171 0.17 12.76 -4.75
CA SER A 171 -0.97 12.25 -5.53
C SER A 171 -1.36 13.18 -6.70
N VAL A 172 -1.38 14.49 -6.46
CA VAL A 172 -1.65 15.50 -7.49
C VAL A 172 -0.53 15.53 -8.54
N SER A 173 0.72 15.45 -8.11
CA SER A 173 1.89 15.38 -8.99
C SER A 173 1.87 14.12 -9.86
N ASP A 174 1.49 12.97 -9.31
CA ASP A 174 1.40 11.70 -10.05
C ASP A 174 0.29 11.74 -11.10
N MET A 175 -0.87 12.32 -10.78
CA MET A 175 -1.94 12.53 -11.77
C MET A 175 -1.46 13.41 -12.94
N ALA A 176 -0.74 14.49 -12.65
CA ALA A 176 -0.20 15.38 -13.68
C ALA A 176 0.91 14.71 -14.51
N SER A 177 1.86 14.04 -13.84
CA SER A 177 2.95 13.29 -14.46
C SER A 177 2.41 12.18 -15.38
N ASN A 178 1.41 11.42 -14.93
CA ASN A 178 0.77 10.38 -15.74
C ASN A 178 0.04 10.95 -16.97
N LYS A 179 -0.67 12.08 -16.84
CA LYS A 179 -1.27 12.78 -17.99
C LYS A 179 -0.19 13.21 -18.98
N PHE A 180 0.90 13.80 -18.49
CA PHE A 180 2.02 14.24 -19.33
C PHE A 180 2.71 13.06 -20.04
N LYS A 181 2.99 11.97 -19.33
CA LYS A 181 3.57 10.74 -19.89
C LYS A 181 2.68 10.15 -20.99
N ARG A 182 1.35 10.15 -20.82
CA ARG A 182 0.41 9.69 -21.86
C ARG A 182 0.37 10.61 -23.07
N MET A 183 0.35 11.93 -22.86
CA MET A 183 0.40 12.91 -23.96
C MET A 183 1.70 12.78 -24.75
N LEU A 184 2.85 12.68 -24.07
CA LEU A 184 4.15 12.49 -24.70
C LEU A 184 4.19 11.17 -25.50
N ASN A 185 3.70 10.05 -24.94
CA ASN A 185 3.64 8.79 -25.67
C ASN A 185 2.85 8.89 -26.98
N ARG A 186 1.71 9.57 -26.99
CA ARG A 186 0.89 9.75 -28.22
C ARG A 186 1.69 10.44 -29.34
N GLU A 187 2.43 11.48 -28.97
CA GLU A 187 3.21 12.31 -29.89
C GLU A 187 4.48 11.59 -30.36
N LEU A 188 5.10 10.79 -29.48
CA LEU A 188 6.21 9.90 -29.83
C LEU A 188 5.77 8.78 -30.79
N THR A 189 4.57 8.22 -30.64
CA THR A 189 4.01 7.25 -31.60
C THR A 189 3.83 7.88 -32.97
N HIS A 190 3.22 9.07 -33.04
CA HIS A 190 3.08 9.81 -34.29
C HIS A 190 4.44 10.11 -34.93
N LEU A 191 5.43 10.56 -34.15
CA LEU A 191 6.79 10.80 -34.62
C LEU A 191 7.48 9.52 -35.15
N SER A 192 7.20 8.37 -34.54
CA SER A 192 7.76 7.08 -34.95
C SER A 192 7.23 6.63 -36.31
N GLU A 193 5.94 6.86 -36.57
CA GLU A 193 5.28 6.50 -37.83
C GLU A 193 5.70 7.40 -39.01
N MET A 194 6.11 8.64 -38.74
CA MET A 194 6.47 9.61 -39.78
C MET A 194 7.76 9.27 -40.55
N SER A 195 8.77 8.66 -39.90
CA SER A 195 10.03 8.34 -40.58
C SER A 195 10.91 7.38 -39.77
N ARG A 196 11.86 6.70 -40.44
CA ARG A 196 12.88 5.87 -39.76
C ARG A 196 13.75 6.67 -38.77
N SER A 197 14.05 7.93 -39.08
CA SER A 197 14.75 8.84 -38.14
C SER A 197 13.84 9.26 -36.98
N GLY A 198 12.55 9.48 -37.24
CA GLY A 198 11.54 9.77 -36.22
C GLY A 198 11.35 8.61 -35.25
N ASN A 199 11.37 7.37 -35.74
CA ASN A 199 11.35 6.17 -34.91
C ASN A 199 12.56 6.11 -33.96
N GLN A 200 13.78 6.33 -34.45
CA GLN A 200 14.98 6.34 -33.59
C GLN A 200 14.94 7.43 -32.51
N VAL A 201 14.47 8.63 -32.86
CA VAL A 201 14.31 9.73 -31.89
C VAL A 201 13.21 9.42 -30.89
N SER A 202 12.11 8.84 -31.34
CA SER A 202 11.00 8.41 -30.49
C SER A 202 11.44 7.36 -29.47
N GLU A 203 12.18 6.35 -29.93
CA GLU A 203 12.76 5.31 -29.09
C GLU A 203 13.75 5.90 -28.07
N PHE A 204 14.62 6.83 -28.47
CA PHE A 204 15.53 7.51 -27.56
C PHE A 204 14.79 8.30 -26.46
N ILE A 205 13.79 9.12 -26.84
CA ILE A 205 13.05 9.94 -25.88
C ILE A 205 12.24 9.05 -24.93
N SER A 206 11.58 8.01 -25.47
CA SER A 206 10.79 7.07 -24.67
C SER A 206 11.67 6.31 -23.67
N ASN A 207 12.83 5.81 -24.10
CA ASN A 207 13.74 5.07 -23.21
C ASN A 207 14.44 5.96 -22.16
N THR A 208 14.55 7.27 -22.39
CA THR A 208 15.34 8.19 -21.54
C THR A 208 14.48 9.00 -20.58
N PHE A 209 13.31 9.47 -21.02
CA PHE A 209 12.49 10.44 -20.28
C PHE A 209 11.12 9.90 -19.84
N LEU A 210 10.71 8.72 -20.32
CA LEU A 210 9.53 8.04 -19.82
C LEU A 210 9.97 6.87 -18.93
N ASP A 211 9.55 6.88 -17.67
CA ASP A 211 9.63 5.67 -16.87
C ASP A 211 8.79 4.59 -17.57
N LYS A 212 9.45 3.54 -18.04
CA LYS A 212 8.77 2.32 -18.46
C LYS A 212 8.21 1.66 -17.20
N GLN A 213 7.06 2.13 -16.72
CA GLN A 213 6.33 1.48 -15.63
C GLN A 213 5.88 0.04 -15.97
N ASN A 214 6.19 -0.50 -17.17
CA ASN A 214 5.91 -1.90 -17.51
C ASN A 214 7.01 -2.70 -18.24
N GLU A 215 8.17 -2.13 -18.60
CA GLU A 215 9.26 -2.94 -19.19
C GLU A 215 10.64 -2.35 -18.87
N LEU A 216 11.21 -2.70 -17.71
CA LEU A 216 12.62 -2.48 -17.43
C LEU A 216 13.47 -3.45 -18.27
N GLU A 217 13.83 -3.03 -19.49
CA GLU A 217 14.97 -3.63 -20.19
C GLU A 217 16.27 -3.06 -19.61
N ILE A 218 16.99 -3.90 -18.86
CA ILE A 218 18.37 -3.64 -18.43
C ILE A 218 19.28 -4.65 -19.16
N PRO A 219 20.51 -4.25 -19.58
CA PRO A 219 21.36 -5.07 -20.43
C PRO A 219 21.75 -6.39 -19.74
N SER A 220 21.63 -7.50 -20.47
CA SER A 220 22.11 -8.80 -20.00
C SER A 220 23.64 -8.84 -20.01
N PRO A 221 24.28 -9.59 -19.09
CA PRO A 221 25.70 -9.90 -19.20
C PRO A 221 25.87 -10.88 -20.36
N THR A 222 26.18 -10.36 -21.55
CA THR A 222 26.54 -11.19 -22.70
C THR A 222 27.85 -11.92 -22.41
N LEU A 223 27.82 -13.25 -22.57
CA LEU A 223 28.87 -14.21 -22.21
C LEU A 223 30.19 -14.09 -23.02
N LYS A 224 30.40 -13.03 -23.83
CA LYS A 224 31.46 -12.99 -24.87
C LYS A 224 32.59 -11.96 -24.66
N SER A 225 32.87 -11.49 -23.44
CA SER A 225 34.08 -10.67 -23.19
C SER A 225 34.82 -10.96 -21.87
N ARG A 226 34.93 -12.24 -21.51
CA ARG A 226 35.33 -12.66 -20.16
C ARG A 226 36.79 -12.42 -19.76
N ASP A 227 37.68 -12.00 -20.67
CA ASP A 227 39.12 -11.95 -20.34
C ASP A 227 39.75 -10.55 -20.18
N ARG A 228 39.12 -9.46 -20.69
CA ARG A 228 39.76 -8.12 -20.62
C ARG A 228 39.20 -7.16 -19.57
N LYS A 229 37.99 -7.37 -19.04
CA LYS A 229 37.35 -6.47 -18.05
C LYS A 229 37.56 -6.86 -16.57
N ARG A 230 38.18 -8.01 -16.31
CA ARG A 230 38.30 -8.57 -14.94
C ARG A 230 39.12 -7.71 -13.96
N ARG A 231 39.98 -6.81 -14.44
CA ARG A 231 40.81 -5.92 -13.60
C ARG A 231 40.19 -4.55 -13.29
N GLN A 232 39.19 -4.09 -14.06
CA GLN A 232 38.61 -2.75 -13.88
C GLN A 232 37.24 -2.77 -13.18
N GLN A 233 36.54 -3.91 -13.19
CA GLN A 233 35.23 -4.09 -12.56
C GLN A 233 35.28 -4.46 -11.07
N GLN A 234 36.46 -4.75 -10.52
CA GLN A 234 36.64 -5.18 -9.12
C GLN A 234 36.43 -4.06 -8.09
N LEU A 235 36.41 -2.79 -8.50
CA LEU A 235 36.34 -1.64 -7.59
C LEU A 235 34.91 -1.14 -7.29
N MET A 236 33.89 -1.60 -8.05
CA MET A 236 32.49 -1.11 -7.93
C MET A 236 31.45 -2.23 -7.77
N THR A 237 31.88 -3.49 -7.60
CA THR A 237 30.97 -4.67 -7.51
C THR A 237 31.02 -5.39 -6.17
N GLN A 238 31.71 -4.81 -5.18
CA GLN A 238 31.63 -5.26 -3.80
C GLN A 238 30.48 -4.50 -3.15
N ILE A 239 29.41 -5.21 -2.79
CA ILE A 239 28.51 -4.72 -1.76
C ILE A 239 29.35 -4.80 -0.48
N SER A 240 29.79 -3.67 0.04
CA SER A 240 30.44 -3.60 1.34
C SER A 240 29.47 -4.21 2.37
N GLY A 241 29.85 -5.32 3.00
CA GLY A 241 29.02 -6.01 4.00
C GLY A 241 28.69 -7.47 3.69
N VAL A 242 28.66 -7.91 2.43
CA VAL A 242 28.38 -9.33 2.13
C VAL A 242 29.57 -10.19 2.55
N ARG A 243 29.42 -10.87 3.70
CA ARG A 243 30.42 -11.82 4.20
C ARG A 243 30.65 -12.88 3.15
N LYS A 244 31.87 -12.96 2.62
CA LYS A 244 32.25 -14.04 1.73
C LYS A 244 32.40 -15.30 2.56
N VAL A 245 31.32 -16.05 2.74
CA VAL A 245 31.36 -17.35 3.43
C VAL A 245 32.23 -18.28 2.59
N THR A 246 33.49 -18.45 3.00
CA THR A 246 34.38 -19.46 2.43
C THR A 246 33.85 -20.80 2.88
N HIS A 247 33.12 -21.49 2.00
CA HIS A 247 32.85 -22.90 2.19
C HIS A 247 34.18 -23.64 2.36
N GLY A 248 34.29 -24.42 3.43
CA GLY A 248 35.20 -25.56 3.49
C GLY A 248 34.94 -26.51 2.31
N PRO A 249 35.79 -27.54 2.12
CA PRO A 249 35.87 -28.25 0.84
C PRO A 249 34.49 -28.68 0.37
N VAL A 250 34.17 -28.26 -0.86
CA VAL A 250 33.06 -28.68 -1.74
C VAL A 250 32.22 -29.78 -1.10
N LEU A 251 30.93 -29.49 -0.86
CA LEU A 251 29.87 -30.47 -0.62
C LEU A 251 30.21 -31.79 -1.31
N SER A 252 30.78 -32.74 -0.57
CA SER A 252 31.14 -34.05 -1.10
C SER A 252 29.86 -34.75 -1.49
N SER A 253 29.40 -34.63 -2.75
CA SER A 253 28.51 -35.53 -3.53
C SER A 253 27.35 -36.28 -2.84
N SER A 254 26.96 -35.90 -1.63
CA SER A 254 26.11 -36.68 -0.70
C SER A 254 24.97 -35.86 -0.10
N CYS A 255 24.83 -34.58 -0.48
CA CYS A 255 23.65 -33.80 -0.14
C CYS A 255 22.49 -34.06 -1.11
N SER A 256 22.79 -34.49 -2.35
CA SER A 256 21.79 -34.87 -3.36
C SER A 256 20.90 -36.07 -2.95
N THR A 257 21.24 -36.78 -1.87
CA THR A 257 20.50 -37.95 -1.37
C THR A 257 19.69 -37.67 -0.11
N ALA A 258 19.71 -36.46 0.43
CA ALA A 258 18.98 -36.12 1.64
C ALA A 258 17.48 -35.90 1.35
N ARG A 259 16.60 -36.66 2.02
CA ARG A 259 15.15 -36.68 1.76
C ARG A 259 14.49 -35.31 1.89
N PHE A 260 14.99 -34.47 2.79
CA PHE A 260 14.40 -33.15 3.14
C PHE A 260 15.30 -31.97 2.75
N GLY A 261 16.29 -32.17 1.86
CA GLY A 261 17.26 -31.14 1.48
C GLY A 261 18.32 -30.83 2.55
N VAL A 262 18.15 -31.35 3.77
CA VAL A 262 19.07 -31.25 4.90
C VAL A 262 19.47 -32.64 5.38
N LYS A 263 20.70 -32.78 5.86
CA LYS A 263 21.16 -34.02 6.51
C LYS A 263 20.78 -33.95 7.98
N THR A 264 20.09 -34.97 8.49
CA THR A 264 19.74 -35.10 9.91
C THR A 264 19.66 -36.58 10.28
N ASP A 265 19.97 -36.92 11.53
CA ASP A 265 19.70 -38.24 12.11
C ASP A 265 18.25 -38.38 12.62
N LEU A 266 17.49 -37.27 12.64
CA LEU A 266 16.11 -37.20 13.12
C LEU A 266 15.08 -37.16 11.98
N GLU A 267 15.35 -37.86 10.86
CA GLU A 267 14.49 -37.84 9.67
C GLU A 267 13.03 -38.23 9.93
N ASP A 268 12.78 -39.19 10.84
CA ASP A 268 11.42 -39.63 11.16
C ASP A 268 10.61 -38.56 11.91
N LEU A 269 11.25 -37.85 12.84
CA LEU A 269 10.61 -36.74 13.57
C LEU A 269 10.36 -35.56 12.64
N LEU A 270 11.35 -35.23 11.82
CA LEU A 270 11.21 -34.18 10.80
C LEU A 270 10.11 -34.51 9.79
N SER A 271 10.00 -35.77 9.37
CA SER A 271 8.92 -36.23 8.49
C SER A 271 7.55 -36.00 9.12
N LYS A 272 7.42 -36.23 10.43
CA LYS A 272 6.18 -36.04 11.17
C LYS A 272 5.82 -34.55 11.29
N ASP A 273 6.78 -33.69 11.61
CA ASP A 273 6.53 -32.25 11.70
C ASP A 273 6.11 -31.66 10.34
N LEU A 274 6.68 -32.17 9.24
CA LEU A 274 6.36 -31.73 7.88
C LEU A 274 5.01 -32.27 7.35
N GLU A 275 4.31 -33.17 8.06
CA GLU A 275 2.93 -33.53 7.71
C GLU A 275 1.98 -32.33 7.82
N ASP A 276 2.34 -31.35 8.66
CA ASP A 276 1.59 -30.12 8.88
C ASP A 276 2.06 -28.96 7.97
N ILE A 277 2.86 -29.22 6.93
CA ILE A 277 3.40 -28.17 6.02
C ILE A 277 2.32 -27.27 5.41
N ASN A 278 1.12 -27.83 5.21
CA ASN A 278 -0.06 -27.17 4.66
C ASN A 278 -1.05 -26.66 5.73
N LYS A 279 -0.62 -26.53 6.99
CA LYS A 279 -1.45 -26.00 8.08
C LYS A 279 -0.87 -24.73 8.68
N TRP A 280 -1.78 -23.84 9.10
CA TRP A 280 -1.42 -22.72 9.96
C TRP A 280 -1.01 -23.25 11.35
N GLY A 281 0.03 -22.66 11.94
CA GLY A 281 0.54 -23.12 13.24
C GLY A 281 1.46 -24.33 13.17
N LEU A 282 2.07 -24.64 12.02
CA LEU A 282 3.22 -25.55 11.96
C LEU A 282 4.28 -25.07 12.97
N ASN A 283 4.75 -25.99 13.82
CA ASN A 283 5.75 -25.65 14.84
C ASN A 283 7.14 -25.59 14.19
N ILE A 284 7.51 -24.40 13.72
CA ILE A 284 8.77 -24.15 13.03
C ILE A 284 10.00 -24.31 13.95
N PHE A 285 9.83 -24.14 15.27
CA PHE A 285 10.89 -24.37 16.25
C PHE A 285 11.31 -25.85 16.27
N LYS A 286 10.36 -26.78 16.26
CA LYS A 286 10.65 -28.23 16.16
C LYS A 286 11.33 -28.59 14.84
N VAL A 287 10.88 -28.00 13.73
CA VAL A 287 11.53 -28.19 12.43
C VAL A 287 12.99 -27.73 12.49
N SER A 288 13.29 -26.61 13.15
CA SER A 288 14.66 -26.13 13.36
C SER A 288 15.49 -27.12 14.17
N GLU A 289 14.98 -27.63 15.29
CA GLU A 289 15.67 -28.62 16.12
C GLU A 289 15.97 -29.91 15.33
N HIS A 290 14.97 -30.45 14.64
CA HIS A 290 15.10 -31.73 13.91
C HIS A 290 15.85 -31.60 12.57
N SER A 291 16.07 -30.39 12.06
CA SER A 291 16.87 -30.12 10.85
C SER A 291 18.32 -29.70 11.14
N HIS A 292 18.80 -29.81 12.39
CA HIS A 292 20.09 -29.29 12.85
C HIS A 292 20.25 -27.78 12.61
N HIS A 293 19.24 -27.01 13.02
CA HIS A 293 19.18 -25.55 12.85
C HIS A 293 19.27 -25.11 11.38
N ARG A 294 18.59 -25.86 10.50
CA ARG A 294 18.41 -25.51 9.08
C ARG A 294 16.93 -25.41 8.69
N PRO A 295 16.09 -24.68 9.45
CA PRO A 295 14.66 -24.62 9.20
C PRO A 295 14.33 -24.03 7.83
N LEU A 296 15.05 -22.99 7.37
CA LEU A 296 14.74 -22.31 6.11
C LEU A 296 15.01 -23.23 4.91
N THR A 297 16.17 -23.90 4.90
CA THR A 297 16.47 -24.86 3.82
C THR A 297 15.48 -26.02 3.80
N CYS A 298 15.14 -26.56 4.97
CA CYS A 298 14.19 -27.67 5.09
C CYS A 298 12.78 -27.30 4.60
N ILE A 299 12.22 -26.20 5.10
CA ILE A 299 10.88 -25.73 4.73
C ILE A 299 10.80 -25.37 3.26
N MET A 300 11.79 -24.63 2.75
CA MET A 300 11.80 -24.26 1.33
C MET A 300 11.91 -25.48 0.43
N TYR A 301 12.69 -26.49 0.81
CA TYR A 301 12.74 -27.74 0.07
C TYR A 301 11.40 -28.47 0.08
N ALA A 302 10.73 -28.55 1.24
CA ALA A 302 9.40 -29.16 1.37
C ALA A 302 8.35 -28.43 0.53
N ILE A 303 8.30 -27.09 0.60
CA ILE A 303 7.36 -26.25 -0.18
C ILE A 303 7.59 -26.43 -1.69
N PHE A 304 8.85 -26.44 -2.15
CA PHE A 304 9.17 -26.60 -3.57
C PHE A 304 8.86 -28.00 -4.11
N GLN A 305 8.89 -29.03 -3.25
CA GLN A 305 8.40 -30.37 -3.59
C GLN A 305 6.87 -30.40 -3.63
N GLU A 306 6.21 -29.88 -2.60
CA GLU A 306 4.75 -29.88 -2.45
C GLU A 306 4.05 -29.15 -3.62
N ARG A 307 4.62 -28.03 -4.07
CA ARG A 307 4.11 -27.24 -5.19
C ARG A 307 4.71 -27.61 -6.56
N ASP A 308 5.53 -28.66 -6.63
CA ASP A 308 6.23 -29.11 -7.84
C ASP A 308 7.08 -28.02 -8.55
N LEU A 309 7.47 -26.94 -7.85
CA LEU A 309 8.16 -25.77 -8.42
C LEU A 309 9.52 -26.13 -9.03
N MET A 310 10.25 -27.08 -8.43
CA MET A 310 11.52 -27.55 -8.97
C MET A 310 11.36 -28.17 -10.36
N LYS A 311 10.28 -28.93 -10.59
CA LYS A 311 10.01 -29.54 -11.90
C LYS A 311 9.54 -28.49 -12.89
N THR A 312 8.58 -27.65 -12.49
CA THR A 312 8.00 -26.59 -13.32
C THR A 312 9.06 -25.63 -13.86
N PHE A 313 9.98 -25.20 -13.00
CA PHE A 313 11.05 -24.25 -13.37
C PHE A 313 12.39 -24.90 -13.69
N ARG A 314 12.44 -26.24 -13.75
CA ARG A 314 13.63 -27.03 -14.07
C ARG A 314 14.81 -26.67 -13.19
N ILE A 315 14.59 -26.54 -11.88
CA ILE A 315 15.62 -26.20 -10.90
C ILE A 315 16.31 -27.50 -10.48
N PRO A 316 17.62 -27.70 -10.74
CA PRO A 316 18.31 -28.88 -10.24
C PRO A 316 18.33 -28.88 -8.71
N VAL A 317 18.04 -30.04 -8.11
CA VAL A 317 17.99 -30.20 -6.63
C VAL A 317 19.29 -29.73 -5.98
N GLU A 318 20.44 -30.06 -6.56
CA GLU A 318 21.75 -29.64 -6.04
C GLU A 318 21.90 -28.12 -6.06
N THR A 319 21.49 -27.45 -7.14
CA THR A 319 21.51 -25.98 -7.26
C THR A 319 20.60 -25.33 -6.22
N PHE A 320 19.40 -25.91 -6.02
CA PHE A 320 18.45 -25.43 -5.03
C PHE A 320 19.01 -25.51 -3.60
N VAL A 321 19.49 -26.69 -3.20
CA VAL A 321 20.05 -26.88 -1.85
C VAL A 321 21.30 -26.02 -1.65
N THR A 322 22.16 -25.89 -2.66
CA THR A 322 23.35 -25.03 -2.56
C THR A 322 22.97 -23.57 -2.34
N TYR A 323 21.99 -23.05 -3.10
CA TYR A 323 21.49 -21.69 -2.89
C TYR A 323 20.86 -21.52 -1.50
N MET A 324 19.98 -22.42 -1.09
CA MET A 324 19.26 -22.31 0.19
C MET A 324 20.19 -22.41 1.40
N MET A 325 21.18 -23.31 1.38
CA MET A 325 22.20 -23.38 2.42
C MET A 325 23.03 -22.10 2.48
N THR A 326 23.40 -21.55 1.32
CA THR A 326 24.14 -20.28 1.25
C THR A 326 23.28 -19.12 1.77
N LEU A 327 21.99 -19.06 1.42
CA LEU A 327 21.05 -18.05 1.90
C LEU A 327 20.90 -18.12 3.42
N GLU A 328 20.67 -19.32 3.96
CA GLU A 328 20.52 -19.55 5.39
C GLU A 328 21.81 -19.22 6.17
N ASP A 329 22.99 -19.47 5.60
CA ASP A 329 24.28 -19.06 6.19
C ASP A 329 24.46 -17.52 6.26
N HIS A 330 23.68 -16.74 5.49
CA HIS A 330 23.70 -15.28 5.55
C HIS A 330 22.66 -14.69 6.51
N TYR A 331 21.79 -15.51 7.11
CA TYR A 331 21.01 -15.10 8.27
C TYR A 331 21.89 -15.24 9.54
N HIS A 332 21.84 -14.23 10.40
CA HIS A 332 22.73 -14.15 11.56
C HIS A 332 22.16 -14.97 12.71
N ALA A 333 22.83 -16.06 13.10
CA ALA A 333 22.38 -16.93 14.18
C ALA A 333 22.47 -16.25 15.57
N ASP A 334 23.22 -15.17 15.70
CA ASP A 334 23.34 -14.33 16.89
C ASP A 334 22.24 -13.25 17.00
N VAL A 335 21.41 -13.09 15.98
CA VAL A 335 20.23 -12.23 16.01
C VAL A 335 19.03 -13.04 16.51
N ALA A 336 18.32 -12.55 17.53
CA ALA A 336 17.34 -13.34 18.28
C ALA A 336 16.05 -13.64 17.50
N TYR A 337 15.54 -12.65 16.74
CA TYR A 337 14.30 -12.74 15.97
C TYR A 337 14.55 -12.79 14.46
N HIS A 338 15.16 -11.76 13.86
CA HIS A 338 15.34 -11.66 12.40
C HIS A 338 16.49 -12.57 11.89
N ASN A 339 16.32 -13.88 12.04
CA ASN A 339 17.23 -14.95 11.62
C ASN A 339 16.51 -15.95 10.69
N SER A 340 17.18 -17.04 10.31
CA SER A 340 16.61 -17.99 9.33
C SER A 340 15.35 -18.70 9.81
N LEU A 341 15.12 -18.77 11.13
CA LEU A 341 13.90 -19.33 11.70
C LEU A 341 12.69 -18.47 11.36
N HIS A 342 12.82 -17.16 11.52
CA HIS A 342 11.77 -16.20 11.17
C HIS A 342 11.49 -16.24 9.66
N ALA A 343 12.54 -16.20 8.83
CA ALA A 343 12.39 -16.35 7.39
C ALA A 343 11.68 -17.66 6.98
N ALA A 344 11.93 -18.76 7.70
CA ALA A 344 11.25 -20.03 7.47
C ALA A 344 9.75 -19.97 7.86
N ASP A 345 9.41 -19.30 8.96
CA ASP A 345 8.01 -19.07 9.39
C ASP A 345 7.25 -18.22 8.36
N VAL A 346 7.85 -17.12 7.89
CA VAL A 346 7.22 -16.24 6.89
C VAL A 346 7.06 -16.95 5.55
N ALA A 347 8.05 -17.74 5.11
CA ALA A 347 7.96 -18.54 3.89
C ALA A 347 6.86 -19.62 3.98
N GLN A 348 6.75 -20.32 5.10
CA GLN A 348 5.70 -21.32 5.33
C GLN A 348 4.32 -20.67 5.44
N SER A 349 4.21 -19.55 6.16
CA SER A 349 2.97 -18.78 6.29
C SER A 349 2.49 -18.25 4.94
N THR A 350 3.40 -17.71 4.12
CA THR A 350 3.11 -17.30 2.73
C THR A 350 2.64 -18.48 1.88
N HIS A 351 3.26 -19.66 2.06
CA HIS A 351 2.83 -20.89 1.40
C HIS A 351 1.40 -21.28 1.80
N ILE A 352 0.97 -21.09 3.05
CA ILE A 352 -0.43 -21.33 3.44
C ILE A 352 -1.36 -20.31 2.80
N LEU A 353 -1.02 -19.01 2.86
CA LEU A 353 -1.87 -17.95 2.34
C LEU A 353 -2.06 -18.04 0.82
N LEU A 354 -1.07 -18.51 0.07
CA LEU A 354 -1.20 -18.82 -1.36
C LEU A 354 -2.17 -19.96 -1.67
N SER A 355 -2.50 -20.80 -0.69
CA SER A 355 -3.45 -21.91 -0.82
C SER A 355 -4.86 -21.57 -0.32
N THR A 356 -5.11 -20.30 -0.01
CA THR A 356 -6.43 -19.82 0.41
C THR A 356 -7.47 -20.08 -0.70
N PRO A 357 -8.61 -20.74 -0.42
CA PRO A 357 -9.62 -21.06 -1.42
C PRO A 357 -10.10 -19.88 -2.27
N ALA A 358 -10.29 -18.70 -1.67
CA ALA A 358 -10.65 -17.47 -2.40
C ALA A 358 -9.61 -17.03 -3.44
N LEU A 359 -8.37 -17.53 -3.35
CA LEU A 359 -7.25 -17.23 -4.24
C LEU A 359 -6.90 -18.42 -5.17
N ASP A 360 -7.73 -19.47 -5.20
CA ASP A 360 -7.49 -20.65 -6.02
C ASP A 360 -7.39 -20.30 -7.51
N ALA A 361 -6.37 -20.84 -8.18
CA ALA A 361 -6.01 -20.57 -9.56
C ALA A 361 -5.87 -19.08 -9.95
N VAL A 362 -5.81 -18.17 -8.97
CA VAL A 362 -5.61 -16.74 -9.24
C VAL A 362 -4.17 -16.53 -9.71
N PHE A 363 -3.17 -17.00 -8.96
CA PHE A 363 -1.75 -16.76 -9.23
C PHE A 363 -1.13 -17.75 -10.22
N THR A 364 -0.23 -17.26 -11.06
CA THR A 364 0.61 -18.11 -11.92
C THR A 364 1.72 -18.75 -11.11
N ASP A 365 2.29 -19.86 -11.61
CA ASP A 365 3.44 -20.50 -10.97
C ASP A 365 4.62 -19.54 -10.74
N LEU A 366 4.80 -18.54 -11.63
CA LEU A 366 5.89 -17.57 -11.52
C LEU A 366 5.66 -16.57 -10.38
N GLU A 367 4.40 -16.19 -10.14
CA GLU A 367 4.01 -15.34 -9.01
C GLU A 367 4.12 -16.09 -7.69
N ILE A 368 3.69 -17.37 -7.67
CA ILE A 368 3.86 -18.27 -6.52
C ILE A 368 5.35 -18.42 -6.18
N LEU A 369 6.19 -18.71 -7.19
CA LEU A 369 7.64 -18.78 -7.02
C LEU A 369 8.21 -17.47 -6.47
N ALA A 370 7.76 -16.33 -7.00
CA ALA A 370 8.24 -15.03 -6.57
C ALA A 370 7.86 -14.71 -5.11
N ALA A 371 6.63 -15.02 -4.69
CA ALA A 371 6.17 -14.73 -3.33
C ALA A 371 6.90 -15.57 -2.29
N ILE A 372 7.04 -16.87 -2.53
CA ILE A 372 7.77 -17.78 -1.64
C ILE A 372 9.26 -17.41 -1.60
N PHE A 373 9.85 -17.05 -2.74
CA PHE A 373 11.24 -16.59 -2.79
C PHE A 373 11.42 -15.24 -2.08
N ALA A 374 10.51 -14.29 -2.23
CA ALA A 374 10.53 -13.01 -1.53
C ALA A 374 10.50 -13.22 -0.02
N ALA A 375 9.55 -14.03 0.49
CA ALA A 375 9.46 -14.38 1.90
C ALA A 375 10.76 -15.01 2.43
N ALA A 376 11.42 -15.90 1.67
CA ALA A 376 12.66 -16.54 2.11
C ALA A 376 13.85 -15.57 2.23
N ILE A 377 13.90 -14.51 1.41
CA ILE A 377 15.02 -13.57 1.39
C ILE A 377 14.74 -12.25 2.12
N HIS A 378 13.52 -12.02 2.61
CA HIS A 378 13.07 -10.68 2.97
C HIS A 378 13.91 -9.99 4.05
N ASP A 379 14.60 -10.79 4.90
CA ASP A 379 15.43 -10.33 6.03
C ASP A 379 16.89 -10.83 5.97
N VAL A 380 17.34 -11.35 4.83
CA VAL A 380 18.69 -11.93 4.77
C VAL A 380 19.76 -10.88 5.11
N ASP A 381 20.72 -11.25 5.97
CA ASP A 381 21.79 -10.37 6.46
C ASP A 381 21.28 -9.21 7.37
N HIS A 382 20.13 -9.38 8.03
CA HIS A 382 19.62 -8.44 9.03
C HIS A 382 20.56 -8.33 10.26
N PRO A 383 21.00 -7.12 10.66
CA PRO A 383 22.01 -6.92 11.71
C PRO A 383 21.47 -6.90 13.15
N GLY A 384 20.17 -7.18 13.32
CA GLY A 384 19.47 -7.17 14.60
C GLY A 384 19.18 -5.76 15.14
N VAL A 385 19.06 -4.76 14.27
CA VAL A 385 18.78 -3.36 14.61
C VAL A 385 17.92 -2.71 13.52
N SER A 386 17.09 -1.75 13.89
CA SER A 386 16.17 -1.04 12.99
C SER A 386 16.85 -0.14 11.96
N ASN A 387 16.11 0.19 10.88
CA ASN A 387 16.49 1.23 9.91
C ASN A 387 16.87 2.56 10.59
N GLN A 388 16.09 3.00 11.58
CA GLN A 388 16.35 4.26 12.29
C GLN A 388 17.67 4.24 13.06
N PHE A 389 18.02 3.10 13.69
CA PHE A 389 19.32 2.96 14.34
C PHE A 389 20.48 3.05 13.33
N LEU A 390 20.34 2.43 12.16
CA LEU A 390 21.34 2.49 11.09
C LEU A 390 21.57 3.91 10.57
N ILE A 391 20.49 4.70 10.45
CA ILE A 391 20.52 6.11 10.05
C ILE A 391 21.19 6.96 11.14
N ASN A 392 20.72 6.85 12.38
CA ASN A 392 21.24 7.64 13.51
C ASN A 392 22.73 7.39 13.77
N THR A 393 23.24 6.22 13.39
CA THR A 393 24.63 5.83 13.57
C THR A 393 25.50 6.04 12.33
N ASN A 394 24.94 6.64 11.27
CA ASN A 394 25.61 6.89 9.99
C ASN A 394 26.29 5.63 9.43
N SER A 395 25.60 4.49 9.52
CA SER A 395 26.12 3.21 9.05
C SER A 395 26.40 3.23 7.54
N GLU A 396 27.32 2.37 7.08
CA GLU A 396 27.60 2.24 5.64
C GLU A 396 26.36 1.87 4.82
N LEU A 397 25.44 1.07 5.40
CA LEU A 397 24.18 0.70 4.76
C LEU A 397 23.27 1.93 4.58
N ALA A 398 23.09 2.73 5.62
CA ALA A 398 22.27 3.94 5.56
C ALA A 398 22.79 4.92 4.50
N LEU A 399 24.11 5.13 4.46
CA LEU A 399 24.77 5.96 3.45
C LEU A 399 24.63 5.37 2.03
N MET A 400 24.71 4.05 1.88
CA MET A 400 24.57 3.38 0.57
C MET A 400 23.15 3.48 0.02
N TYR A 401 22.14 3.37 0.89
CA TYR A 401 20.72 3.38 0.52
C TYR A 401 20.02 4.72 0.73
N ASN A 402 20.76 5.75 1.15
CA ASN A 402 20.27 7.12 1.32
C ASN A 402 19.05 7.21 2.24
N ASP A 403 19.12 6.51 3.37
CA ASP A 403 18.12 6.52 4.46
C ASP A 403 16.71 6.03 4.08
N GLU A 404 16.51 5.52 2.86
CA GLU A 404 15.21 5.03 2.35
C GLU A 404 15.19 3.50 2.28
N SER A 405 14.34 2.85 3.09
CA SER A 405 14.17 1.39 3.15
C SER A 405 15.52 0.65 3.14
N VAL A 406 16.40 1.03 4.08
CA VAL A 406 17.84 0.70 4.07
C VAL A 406 18.04 -0.82 4.12
N LEU A 407 17.37 -1.48 5.07
CA LEU A 407 17.44 -2.93 5.28
C LEU A 407 16.78 -3.68 4.13
N GLU A 408 15.60 -3.28 3.69
CA GLU A 408 14.83 -3.99 2.65
C GLU A 408 15.56 -3.97 1.30
N ASN A 409 16.20 -2.85 0.96
CA ASN A 409 17.10 -2.78 -0.19
C ASN A 409 18.34 -3.68 -0.04
N HIS A 410 18.89 -3.77 1.18
CA HIS A 410 20.02 -4.65 1.48
C HIS A 410 19.66 -6.13 1.32
N HIS A 411 18.54 -6.56 1.90
CA HIS A 411 18.01 -7.92 1.81
C HIS A 411 17.85 -8.36 0.35
N LEU A 412 17.25 -7.51 -0.48
CA LEU A 412 17.15 -7.72 -1.93
C LEU A 412 18.52 -7.82 -2.61
N ALA A 413 19.44 -6.89 -2.30
CA ALA A 413 20.76 -6.87 -2.92
C ALA A 413 21.53 -8.16 -2.61
N VAL A 414 21.52 -8.61 -1.35
CA VAL A 414 22.12 -9.86 -0.89
C VAL A 414 21.45 -11.07 -1.55
N GLY A 415 20.14 -11.24 -1.41
CA GLY A 415 19.40 -12.40 -1.92
C GLY A 415 19.62 -12.64 -3.41
N PHE A 416 19.61 -11.58 -4.23
CA PHE A 416 19.93 -11.68 -5.66
C PHE A 416 21.43 -11.81 -5.96
N LYS A 417 22.32 -11.28 -5.09
CA LYS A 417 23.76 -11.44 -5.26
C LYS A 417 24.19 -12.89 -5.07
N LEU A 418 23.58 -13.60 -4.12
CA LEU A 418 23.88 -15.00 -3.83
C LEU A 418 23.63 -15.94 -5.03
N LEU A 419 22.69 -15.61 -5.92
CA LEU A 419 22.47 -16.35 -7.18
C LEU A 419 23.70 -16.38 -8.10
N GLN A 420 24.64 -15.43 -7.93
CA GLN A 420 25.88 -15.38 -8.71
C GLN A 420 26.98 -16.30 -8.12
N GLY A 421 26.71 -16.98 -7.01
CA GLY A 421 27.57 -18.00 -6.43
C GLY A 421 27.73 -19.23 -7.33
N GLU A 422 28.70 -20.08 -6.99
CA GLU A 422 28.90 -21.34 -7.70
C GLU A 422 27.71 -22.27 -7.44
N ASN A 423 27.09 -22.79 -8.51
CA ASN A 423 25.91 -23.65 -8.43
C ASN A 423 24.73 -23.06 -7.61
N CYS A 424 24.55 -21.74 -7.63
CA CYS A 424 23.50 -21.05 -6.85
C CYS A 424 22.38 -20.42 -7.69
N ASP A 425 22.49 -20.36 -9.03
CA ASP A 425 21.45 -19.72 -9.87
C ASP A 425 20.23 -20.64 -10.04
N ILE A 426 19.33 -20.64 -9.05
CA ILE A 426 18.06 -21.38 -9.10
C ILE A 426 17.12 -20.88 -10.22
N PHE A 427 17.41 -19.73 -10.83
CA PHE A 427 16.65 -19.15 -11.93
C PHE A 427 17.35 -19.30 -13.30
N GLN A 428 18.41 -20.10 -13.38
CA GLN A 428 19.21 -20.26 -14.60
C GLN A 428 18.41 -20.73 -15.82
N ASN A 429 17.35 -21.51 -15.60
CA ASN A 429 16.52 -22.10 -16.67
C ASN A 429 15.26 -21.28 -17.00
N LEU A 430 15.04 -20.15 -16.32
CA LEU A 430 13.97 -19.22 -16.66
C LEU A 430 14.35 -18.40 -17.91
N SER A 431 13.35 -18.07 -18.73
CA SER A 431 13.54 -17.13 -19.84
C SER A 431 13.92 -15.72 -19.33
N LYS A 432 14.54 -14.89 -20.18
CA LYS A 432 14.90 -13.50 -19.84
C LYS A 432 13.68 -12.72 -19.30
N LYS A 433 12.54 -12.86 -19.98
CA LYS A 433 11.28 -12.20 -19.59
C LYS A 433 10.79 -12.68 -18.22
N GLN A 434 10.79 -13.99 -17.96
CA GLN A 434 10.41 -14.54 -16.65
C GLN A 434 11.35 -14.04 -15.54
N ARG A 435 12.67 -13.98 -15.77
CA ARG A 435 13.61 -13.44 -14.77
C ARG A 435 13.36 -11.96 -14.48
N GLN A 436 13.04 -11.17 -15.51
CA GLN A 436 12.70 -9.75 -15.35
C GLN A 436 11.41 -9.57 -14.55
N THR A 437 10.35 -10.32 -14.89
CA THR A 437 9.07 -10.28 -14.19
C THR A 437 9.20 -10.75 -12.75
N LEU A 438 9.86 -11.90 -12.50
CA LEU A 438 10.13 -12.41 -11.15
C LEU A 438 10.91 -11.40 -10.33
N ARG A 439 12.00 -10.84 -10.89
CA ARG A 439 12.81 -9.84 -10.18
C ARG A 439 11.98 -8.62 -9.80
N LYS A 440 11.13 -8.12 -10.71
CA LYS A 440 10.24 -6.99 -10.42
C LYS A 440 9.29 -7.30 -9.26
N MET A 441 8.62 -8.45 -9.31
CA MET A 441 7.67 -8.85 -8.26
C MET A 441 8.35 -9.01 -6.90
N VAL A 442 9.51 -9.68 -6.86
CA VAL A 442 10.26 -9.88 -5.61
C VAL A 442 10.72 -8.56 -5.01
N ILE A 443 11.20 -7.61 -5.84
CA ILE A 443 11.56 -6.26 -5.38
C ILE A 443 10.33 -5.55 -4.79
N ASP A 444 9.20 -5.58 -5.51
CA ASP A 444 7.96 -4.93 -5.06
C ASP A 444 7.43 -5.54 -3.74
N MET A 445 7.64 -6.84 -3.51
CA MET A 445 7.21 -7.52 -2.27
C MET A 445 8.15 -7.29 -1.08
N VAL A 446 9.47 -7.40 -1.25
CA VAL A 446 10.40 -7.20 -0.13
C VAL A 446 10.47 -5.72 0.28
N LEU A 447 10.38 -4.76 -0.66
CA LEU A 447 10.28 -3.35 -0.27
C LEU A 447 8.98 -3.02 0.49
N ALA A 448 7.95 -3.86 0.35
CA ALA A 448 6.70 -3.70 1.08
C ALA A 448 6.77 -4.24 2.52
N THR A 449 7.80 -4.99 2.91
CA THR A 449 7.98 -5.41 4.32
C THR A 449 8.55 -4.30 5.20
N ASP A 450 8.98 -3.17 4.60
CA ASP A 450 9.31 -1.96 5.36
C ASP A 450 8.07 -1.49 6.14
N MET A 451 8.13 -1.63 7.46
CA MET A 451 7.04 -1.30 8.37
C MET A 451 6.56 0.16 8.27
N SER A 452 7.41 1.09 7.79
CA SER A 452 6.99 2.47 7.53
C SER A 452 5.94 2.59 6.41
N LYS A 453 5.82 1.56 5.56
CA LYS A 453 4.85 1.49 4.46
C LYS A 453 3.54 0.82 4.84
N HIS A 454 3.41 0.27 6.04
CA HIS A 454 2.23 -0.49 6.49
C HIS A 454 0.90 0.23 6.18
N MET A 455 0.78 1.53 6.51
CA MET A 455 -0.48 2.27 6.29
C MET A 455 -0.84 2.44 4.82
N SER A 456 0.16 2.56 3.94
CA SER A 456 -0.05 2.56 2.48
C SER A 456 -0.57 1.21 2.01
N LEU A 457 0.01 0.11 2.49
CA LEU A 457 -0.41 -1.25 2.12
C LEU A 457 -1.83 -1.54 2.60
N LEU A 458 -2.16 -1.12 3.82
CA LEU A 458 -3.49 -1.28 4.39
C LEU A 458 -4.54 -0.45 3.64
N ALA A 459 -4.24 0.80 3.29
CA ALA A 459 -5.13 1.64 2.50
C ALA A 459 -5.40 1.03 1.12
N ASP A 460 -4.34 0.59 0.44
CA ASP A 460 -4.41 -0.14 -0.81
C ASP A 460 -5.30 -1.39 -0.67
N LEU A 461 -5.07 -2.20 0.37
CA LEU A 461 -5.85 -3.42 0.62
C LEU A 461 -7.34 -3.11 0.88
N LYS A 462 -7.65 -2.08 1.66
CA LYS A 462 -9.04 -1.65 1.91
C LYS A 462 -9.76 -1.25 0.63
N THR A 463 -9.13 -0.43 -0.21
CA THR A 463 -9.70 -0.07 -1.53
C THR A 463 -9.92 -1.30 -2.42
N MET A 464 -9.03 -2.30 -2.32
CA MET A 464 -9.22 -3.56 -3.03
C MET A 464 -10.41 -4.36 -2.52
N VAL A 465 -10.63 -4.41 -1.20
CA VAL A 465 -11.82 -5.06 -0.60
C VAL A 465 -13.10 -4.39 -1.09
N GLU A 466 -13.15 -3.05 -1.12
CA GLU A 466 -14.31 -2.28 -1.57
C GLU A 466 -14.64 -2.51 -3.05
N THR A 467 -13.60 -2.73 -3.87
CA THR A 467 -13.74 -2.90 -5.33
C THR A 467 -13.66 -4.35 -5.78
N LYS A 468 -13.62 -5.32 -4.84
CA LYS A 468 -13.39 -6.73 -5.14
C LYS A 468 -14.49 -7.28 -6.04
N LYS A 469 -14.07 -8.01 -7.06
CA LYS A 469 -14.96 -8.79 -7.92
C LYS A 469 -14.76 -10.26 -7.58
N VAL A 470 -15.87 -10.94 -7.33
CA VAL A 470 -15.86 -12.36 -6.97
C VAL A 470 -16.62 -13.14 -8.03
N THR A 471 -16.11 -14.30 -8.42
CA THR A 471 -16.82 -15.23 -9.32
C THR A 471 -18.03 -15.85 -8.62
N SER A 472 -18.89 -16.54 -9.37
CA SER A 472 -20.00 -17.31 -8.80
C SER A 472 -19.54 -18.45 -7.87
N SER A 473 -18.26 -18.84 -7.91
CA SER A 473 -17.68 -19.88 -7.05
C SER A 473 -16.97 -19.32 -5.81
N GLY A 474 -17.01 -18.00 -5.58
CA GLY A 474 -16.36 -17.38 -4.41
C GLY A 474 -14.89 -17.00 -4.61
N VAL A 475 -14.33 -17.19 -5.81
CA VAL A 475 -12.91 -16.89 -6.11
C VAL A 475 -12.74 -15.43 -6.53
N LEU A 476 -11.67 -14.78 -6.06
CA LEU A 476 -11.33 -13.40 -6.41
C LEU A 476 -10.89 -13.27 -7.87
N LEU A 477 -11.40 -12.24 -8.55
CA LEU A 477 -10.98 -11.87 -9.90
C LEU A 477 -9.98 -10.71 -9.83
N LEU A 478 -8.72 -11.03 -10.11
CA LEU A 478 -7.64 -10.05 -10.23
C LEU A 478 -7.22 -9.94 -11.71
N ASP A 479 -7.79 -8.96 -12.40
CA ASP A 479 -7.75 -8.85 -13.87
C ASP A 479 -6.39 -8.39 -14.40
N ASN A 480 -5.62 -7.65 -13.60
CA ASN A 480 -4.40 -6.99 -14.06
C ASN A 480 -3.22 -7.20 -13.08
N TYR A 481 -2.00 -6.92 -13.57
CA TYR A 481 -0.78 -7.10 -12.78
C TYR A 481 -0.76 -6.26 -11.49
N THR A 482 -1.27 -5.03 -11.51
CA THR A 482 -1.28 -4.12 -10.36
C THR A 482 -2.08 -4.71 -9.21
N ASP A 483 -3.29 -5.20 -9.48
CA ASP A 483 -4.14 -5.81 -8.46
C ASP A 483 -3.45 -7.05 -7.87
N ARG A 484 -2.83 -7.87 -8.74
CA ARG A 484 -2.15 -9.11 -8.33
C ARG A 484 -0.93 -8.85 -7.44
N ILE A 485 -0.07 -7.90 -7.82
CA ILE A 485 1.11 -7.57 -7.01
C ILE A 485 0.74 -6.86 -5.70
N GLN A 486 -0.40 -6.16 -5.66
CA GLN A 486 -0.93 -5.55 -4.45
C GLN A 486 -1.47 -6.60 -3.45
N VAL A 487 -2.11 -7.67 -3.92
CA VAL A 487 -2.44 -8.82 -3.05
C VAL A 487 -1.18 -9.53 -2.59
N LEU A 488 -0.23 -9.82 -3.50
CA LEU A 488 0.99 -10.57 -3.14
C LEU A 488 1.87 -9.84 -2.13
N ARG A 489 2.05 -8.52 -2.26
CA ARG A 489 2.81 -7.74 -1.26
C ARG A 489 2.11 -7.72 0.10
N ASN A 490 0.79 -7.58 0.13
CA ASN A 490 0.02 -7.63 1.37
C ASN A 490 0.06 -9.03 1.99
N MET A 491 0.08 -10.08 1.17
CA MET A 491 0.19 -11.46 1.63
C MET A 491 1.52 -11.72 2.35
N VAL A 492 2.64 -11.29 1.75
CA VAL A 492 3.97 -11.42 2.40
C VAL A 492 4.03 -10.57 3.67
N HIS A 493 3.46 -9.35 3.65
CA HIS A 493 3.36 -8.49 4.83
C HIS A 493 2.49 -9.09 5.96
N CYS A 494 1.38 -9.74 5.62
CA CYS A 494 0.57 -10.49 6.58
C CYS A 494 1.34 -11.68 7.14
N ALA A 495 2.08 -12.41 6.30
CA ALA A 495 2.90 -13.54 6.73
C ALA A 495 4.03 -13.10 7.68
N ASP A 496 4.62 -11.93 7.45
CA ASP A 496 5.60 -11.31 8.34
C ASP A 496 4.98 -10.91 9.69
N LEU A 497 3.80 -10.26 9.64
CA LEU A 497 3.00 -9.87 10.81
C LEU A 497 2.08 -11.00 11.32
N SER A 498 2.49 -12.26 11.17
CA SER A 498 1.64 -13.41 11.47
C SER A 498 1.80 -13.98 12.87
N ASN A 499 2.89 -13.66 13.61
CA ASN A 499 3.14 -14.33 14.89
C ASN A 499 1.97 -14.22 15.88
N PRO A 500 1.30 -13.06 16.04
CA PRO A 500 0.17 -12.94 16.97
C PRO A 500 -1.06 -13.76 16.61
N THR A 501 -1.13 -14.28 15.38
CA THR A 501 -2.24 -15.12 14.91
C THR A 501 -1.90 -16.62 14.94
N LYS A 502 -0.69 -16.98 15.39
CA LYS A 502 -0.27 -18.38 15.60
C LYS A 502 -0.79 -18.88 16.96
N PRO A 503 -0.85 -20.21 17.19
CA PRO A 503 -1.08 -20.77 18.51
C PRO A 503 -0.20 -20.11 19.59
N LEU A 504 -0.78 -19.88 20.78
CA LEU A 504 -0.18 -19.07 21.84
C LEU A 504 1.24 -19.52 22.22
N ASP A 505 1.53 -20.83 22.21
CA ASP A 505 2.85 -21.39 22.53
C ASP A 505 3.93 -20.99 21.52
N LEU A 506 3.56 -20.83 20.24
CA LEU A 506 4.45 -20.30 19.21
C LEU A 506 4.58 -18.78 19.35
N TYR A 507 3.47 -18.08 19.55
CA TYR A 507 3.46 -16.63 19.64
C TYR A 507 4.31 -16.12 20.83
N GLN A 508 4.21 -16.75 22.00
CA GLN A 508 5.04 -16.41 23.17
C GLN A 508 6.54 -16.50 22.86
N GLN A 509 6.99 -17.57 22.19
CA GLN A 509 8.39 -17.71 21.79
C GLN A 509 8.84 -16.63 20.81
N TRP A 510 7.97 -16.20 19.91
CA TRP A 510 8.25 -15.08 19.01
C TRP A 510 8.33 -13.74 19.75
N THR A 511 7.41 -13.49 20.69
CA THR A 511 7.45 -12.31 21.56
C THR A 511 8.74 -12.24 22.37
N ASP A 512 9.18 -13.35 22.97
CA ASP A 512 10.43 -13.40 23.74
C ASP A 512 11.63 -13.04 22.85
N ARG A 513 11.68 -13.58 21.62
CA ARG A 513 12.76 -13.32 20.66
C ARG A 513 12.81 -11.88 20.18
N ILE A 514 11.67 -11.28 19.81
CA ILE A 514 11.65 -9.89 19.34
C ILE A 514 12.01 -8.92 20.48
N MET A 515 11.55 -9.21 21.71
CA MET A 515 11.94 -8.41 22.87
C MET A 515 13.43 -8.54 23.19
N GLU A 516 14.00 -9.75 23.12
CA GLU A 516 15.45 -9.96 23.26
C GLU A 516 16.24 -9.14 22.22
N GLU A 517 15.80 -9.11 20.97
CA GLU A 517 16.44 -8.33 19.93
C GLU A 517 16.34 -6.80 20.17
N PHE A 518 15.17 -6.30 20.57
CA PHE A 518 15.00 -4.89 20.95
C PHE A 518 15.89 -4.51 22.13
N PHE A 519 16.02 -5.37 23.13
CA PHE A 519 16.92 -5.12 24.26
C PHE A 519 18.38 -5.12 23.85
N HIS A 520 18.79 -5.98 22.92
CA HIS A 520 20.13 -5.93 22.34
C HIS A 520 20.38 -4.62 21.56
N GLN A 521 19.39 -4.11 20.82
CA GLN A 521 19.51 -2.78 20.21
C GLN A 521 19.67 -1.69 21.29
N GLY A 522 18.86 -1.71 22.34
CA GLY A 522 18.93 -0.72 23.42
C GLY A 522 20.26 -0.75 24.20
N ASP A 523 20.84 -1.94 24.39
CA ASP A 523 22.18 -2.08 24.96
C ASP A 523 23.24 -1.45 24.04
N ARG A 524 23.15 -1.62 22.71
CA ARG A 524 24.04 -0.95 21.73
C ARG A 524 23.84 0.57 21.70
N GLU A 525 22.62 1.06 21.83
CA GLU A 525 22.31 2.50 21.94
C GLU A 525 22.94 3.10 23.20
N ARG A 526 22.78 2.41 24.34
CA ARG A 526 23.39 2.80 25.62
C ARG A 526 24.91 2.84 25.54
N GLU A 527 25.55 1.84 24.93
CA GLU A 527 27.01 1.79 24.74
C GLU A 527 27.54 2.96 23.88
N ARG A 528 26.73 3.43 22.93
CA ARG A 528 27.06 4.56 22.04
C ARG A 528 26.67 5.92 22.62
N GLY A 529 26.09 5.96 23.81
CA GLY A 529 25.61 7.21 24.43
C GLY A 529 24.43 7.84 23.68
N MET A 530 23.63 7.03 22.97
CA MET A 530 22.41 7.44 22.30
C MET A 530 21.23 7.39 23.29
N GLU A 531 20.17 8.13 22.99
CA GLU A 531 18.88 7.90 23.65
C GLU A 531 18.37 6.50 23.30
N ILE A 532 17.93 5.75 24.31
CA ILE A 532 17.43 4.39 24.12
C ILE A 532 16.06 4.48 23.46
N SER A 533 15.90 3.79 22.33
CA SER A 533 14.65 3.76 21.58
C SER A 533 13.50 3.22 22.45
N PRO A 534 12.26 3.68 22.22
CA PRO A 534 11.08 3.07 22.84
C PRO A 534 11.09 1.55 22.67
N MET A 535 10.62 0.82 23.68
CA MET A 535 10.63 -0.66 23.74
C MET A 535 12.00 -1.33 23.83
N CYS A 536 13.11 -0.61 23.67
CA CYS A 536 14.46 -1.19 23.67
C CYS A 536 15.13 -1.21 25.07
N ASP A 537 14.51 -0.63 26.10
CA ASP A 537 15.01 -0.73 27.48
C ASP A 537 14.26 -1.81 28.28
N LYS A 538 14.98 -2.90 28.61
CA LYS A 538 14.49 -4.02 29.43
C LYS A 538 13.99 -3.63 30.82
N HIS A 539 14.36 -2.46 31.33
CA HIS A 539 13.95 -2.00 32.66
C HIS A 539 12.64 -1.20 32.65
N THR A 540 12.19 -0.73 31.49
CA THR A 540 10.98 0.11 31.34
C THR A 540 9.94 -0.48 30.39
N ALA A 541 10.33 -1.42 29.53
CA ALA A 541 9.43 -2.06 28.59
C ALA A 541 8.29 -2.81 29.29
N SER A 542 7.05 -2.50 28.89
CA SER A 542 5.84 -3.21 29.32
C SER A 542 5.41 -4.16 28.21
N VAL A 543 5.96 -5.39 28.20
CA VAL A 543 5.79 -6.35 27.09
C VAL A 543 4.31 -6.61 26.79
N GLU A 544 3.51 -6.90 27.80
CA GLU A 544 2.10 -7.29 27.64
C GLU A 544 1.26 -6.14 27.07
N LYS A 545 1.45 -4.92 27.57
CA LYS A 545 0.77 -3.72 27.06
C LYS A 545 1.15 -3.44 25.62
N SER A 546 2.41 -3.63 25.27
CA SER A 546 2.90 -3.40 23.91
C SER A 546 2.41 -4.45 22.93
N GLN A 547 2.29 -5.72 23.33
CA GLN A 547 1.66 -6.74 22.48
C GLN A 547 0.17 -6.43 22.24
N VAL A 548 -0.58 -6.02 23.27
CA VAL A 548 -1.99 -5.61 23.11
C VAL A 548 -2.10 -4.41 22.15
N GLY A 549 -1.30 -3.36 22.37
CA GLY A 549 -1.31 -2.19 21.48
C GLY A 549 -0.89 -2.52 20.05
N PHE A 550 0.13 -3.36 19.87
CA PHE A 550 0.56 -3.80 18.55
C PHE A 550 -0.55 -4.57 17.82
N ILE A 551 -1.29 -5.44 18.53
CA ILE A 551 -2.43 -6.13 17.95
C ILE A 551 -3.53 -5.13 17.58
N ASP A 552 -3.96 -4.29 18.52
CA ASP A 552 -5.09 -3.38 18.33
C ASP A 552 -4.86 -2.36 17.20
N TYR A 553 -3.64 -1.84 17.06
CA TYR A 553 -3.35 -0.73 16.13
C TYR A 553 -2.73 -1.17 14.80
N ILE A 554 -2.10 -2.34 14.72
CA ILE A 554 -1.34 -2.77 13.53
C ILE A 554 -1.83 -4.13 13.02
N VAL A 555 -1.81 -5.16 13.85
CA VAL A 555 -2.02 -6.54 13.38
C VAL A 555 -3.50 -6.84 13.11
N HIS A 556 -4.39 -6.47 14.04
CA HIS A 556 -5.82 -6.69 13.88
C HIS A 556 -6.40 -5.94 12.66
N PRO A 557 -6.18 -4.62 12.46
CA PRO A 557 -6.70 -3.93 11.28
C PRO A 557 -6.23 -4.53 9.95
N LEU A 558 -4.99 -5.01 9.90
CA LEU A 558 -4.43 -5.69 8.73
C LEU A 558 -5.11 -7.03 8.47
N TRP A 559 -5.16 -7.90 9.48
CA TRP A 559 -5.74 -9.23 9.34
C TRP A 559 -7.25 -9.21 9.16
N GLU A 560 -7.96 -8.24 9.74
CA GLU A 560 -9.38 -8.00 9.52
C GLU A 560 -9.63 -7.65 8.06
N THR A 561 -8.86 -6.69 7.50
CA THR A 561 -8.98 -6.33 6.09
C THR A 561 -8.59 -7.50 5.16
N TRP A 562 -7.57 -8.29 5.53
CA TRP A 562 -7.22 -9.51 4.79
C TRP A 562 -8.36 -10.53 4.83
N ALA A 563 -8.95 -10.78 6.00
CA ALA A 563 -10.07 -11.70 6.16
C ALA A 563 -11.30 -11.25 5.37
N ASP A 564 -11.58 -9.95 5.32
CA ASP A 564 -12.62 -9.39 4.47
C ASP A 564 -12.34 -9.65 2.99
N LEU A 565 -11.09 -9.58 2.54
CA LEU A 565 -10.72 -9.88 1.16
C LEU A 565 -11.01 -11.35 0.82
N VAL A 566 -10.57 -12.28 1.67
CA VAL A 566 -10.63 -13.74 1.43
C VAL A 566 -11.75 -14.46 2.18
N HIS A 567 -12.77 -13.74 2.66
CA HIS A 567 -13.83 -14.30 3.48
C HIS A 567 -14.49 -15.54 2.83
N PRO A 568 -14.68 -16.65 3.57
CA PRO A 568 -14.55 -16.81 5.03
C PRO A 568 -13.21 -17.40 5.49
N ASP A 569 -12.21 -17.52 4.61
CA ASP A 569 -11.10 -18.47 4.79
C ASP A 569 -10.15 -18.15 5.96
N ALA A 570 -10.07 -16.89 6.40
CA ALA A 570 -9.15 -16.45 7.47
C ALA A 570 -9.83 -16.28 8.84
N GLN A 571 -11.06 -16.76 9.03
CA GLN A 571 -11.79 -16.55 10.30
C GLN A 571 -11.07 -17.18 11.51
N ASP A 572 -10.60 -18.43 11.39
CA ASP A 572 -9.87 -19.11 12.47
C ASP A 572 -8.58 -18.36 12.89
N ILE A 573 -7.96 -17.64 11.94
CA ILE A 573 -6.77 -16.81 12.18
C ILE A 573 -7.16 -15.58 13.01
N LEU A 574 -8.29 -14.94 12.71
CA LEU A 574 -8.82 -13.81 13.48
C LEU A 574 -9.25 -14.23 14.89
N ASP A 575 -9.94 -15.36 15.01
CA ASP A 575 -10.38 -15.87 16.31
C ASP A 575 -9.16 -16.13 17.22
N THR A 576 -8.12 -16.77 16.68
CA THR A 576 -6.85 -17.01 17.40
C THR A 576 -6.16 -15.70 17.78
N LEU A 577 -6.17 -14.69 16.90
CA LEU A 577 -5.61 -13.36 17.18
C LEU A 577 -6.30 -12.69 18.36
N GLU A 578 -7.64 -12.74 18.40
CA GLU A 578 -8.43 -12.17 19.49
C GLU A 578 -8.21 -12.92 20.81
N GLU A 579 -8.14 -14.25 20.77
CA GLU A 579 -7.79 -15.08 21.94
C GLU A 579 -6.42 -14.72 22.51
N ASN A 580 -5.39 -14.63 21.65
CA ASN A 580 -4.03 -14.26 22.05
C ASN A 580 -3.95 -12.83 22.61
N ARG A 581 -4.66 -11.88 21.98
CA ARG A 581 -4.78 -10.49 22.45
C ARG A 581 -5.39 -10.42 23.84
N ASN A 582 -6.47 -11.16 24.06
CA ASN A 582 -7.15 -11.23 25.36
C ASN A 582 -6.26 -11.90 26.42
N TRP A 583 -5.49 -12.92 26.04
CA TRP A 583 -4.51 -13.55 26.92
C TRP A 583 -3.45 -12.53 27.37
N TYR A 584 -2.81 -11.81 26.45
CA TYR A 584 -1.82 -10.78 26.82
C TYR A 584 -2.43 -9.66 27.67
N HIS A 585 -3.65 -9.22 27.35
CA HIS A 585 -4.36 -8.24 28.17
C HIS A 585 -4.58 -8.73 29.60
N SER A 586 -4.92 -10.01 29.79
CA SER A 586 -5.10 -10.62 31.12
C SER A 586 -3.81 -10.74 31.93
N MET A 587 -2.65 -10.75 31.25
CA MET A 587 -1.33 -10.84 31.86
C MET A 587 -0.75 -9.48 32.26
N ILE A 588 -1.38 -8.37 31.87
CA ILE A 588 -0.94 -7.02 32.26
C ILE A 588 -0.92 -6.92 33.79
N PRO A 589 0.22 -6.58 34.42
CA PRO A 589 0.30 -6.43 35.86
C PRO A 589 -0.69 -5.36 36.35
N GLN A 590 -1.54 -5.71 37.31
CA GLN A 590 -2.42 -4.73 37.94
C GLN A 590 -1.56 -3.70 38.67
N SER A 591 -1.72 -2.42 38.31
CA SER A 591 -1.11 -1.33 39.06
C SER A 591 -1.50 -1.48 40.54
N PRO A 592 -0.57 -1.31 41.50
CA PRO A 592 -0.92 -1.32 42.91
C PRO A 592 -2.03 -0.29 43.14
N SER A 593 -3.13 -0.71 43.76
CA SER A 593 -4.20 0.19 44.12
C SER A 593 -3.61 1.35 44.92
N PRO A 594 -3.99 2.61 44.67
CA PRO A 594 -3.56 3.71 45.53
C PRO A 594 -3.92 3.35 46.98
N PRO A 595 -3.03 3.59 47.95
CA PRO A 595 -3.30 3.25 49.34
C PRO A 595 -4.62 3.90 49.75
N PHE A 596 -5.50 3.11 50.37
CA PHE A 596 -6.70 3.62 51.02
C PHE A 596 -6.27 4.69 52.02
N PHE A 597 -6.46 5.97 51.69
CA PHE A 597 -6.39 7.03 52.67
C PHE A 597 -7.56 6.83 53.63
N GLU A 598 -7.27 6.24 54.80
CA GLU A 598 -8.14 6.42 55.96
C GLU A 598 -8.25 7.94 56.20
N THR A 599 -9.48 8.45 56.15
CA THR A 599 -9.79 9.82 56.56
C THR A 599 -9.45 9.99 58.04
N GLY A 600 -8.25 10.49 58.30
CA GLY A 600 -7.73 10.80 59.64
C GLY A 600 -6.93 12.08 59.59
N THR A 601 -7.63 13.21 59.70
CA THR A 601 -7.21 14.50 60.28
C THR A 601 -5.73 14.93 60.21
N ASP A 602 -5.55 16.06 59.50
CA ASP A 602 -4.71 17.22 59.86
C ASP A 602 -3.37 17.44 59.11
N GLY A 603 -3.18 18.68 58.68
CA GLY A 603 -1.89 19.28 58.30
C GLY A 603 -1.32 18.96 56.92
N GLY A 604 -1.51 19.88 55.97
CA GLY A 604 -1.01 19.73 54.59
C GLY A 604 0.50 19.86 54.41
N ASP A 605 1.00 19.11 53.43
CA ASP A 605 2.00 19.54 52.45
C ASP A 605 1.81 18.69 51.19
N LYS A 606 1.07 19.24 50.21
CA LYS A 606 0.91 18.67 48.87
C LYS A 606 2.16 18.98 48.06
N PHE A 607 3.06 18.01 47.89
CA PHE A 607 3.99 18.04 46.76
C PHE A 607 3.23 17.59 45.51
N GLN A 608 2.83 18.56 44.71
CA GLN A 608 2.19 18.38 43.41
C GLN A 608 3.29 18.15 42.36
N PHE A 609 3.35 16.96 41.78
CA PHE A 609 4.15 16.67 40.60
C PHE A 609 3.33 17.15 39.39
N GLU A 610 3.68 18.31 38.84
CA GLU A 610 3.17 18.74 37.53
C GLU A 610 3.93 17.95 36.45
N LEU A 611 3.23 16.98 35.84
CA LEU A 611 3.60 16.47 34.53
C LEU A 611 2.87 17.36 33.50
N GLU A 612 3.60 18.27 32.86
CA GLU A 612 3.15 18.95 31.66
C GLU A 612 3.03 17.91 30.54
N VAL A 613 1.82 17.44 30.28
CA VAL A 613 1.46 16.80 29.02
C VAL A 613 0.74 17.87 28.20
N GLU A 614 1.43 18.40 27.19
CA GLU A 614 0.81 19.17 26.11
C GLU A 614 -0.11 18.23 25.31
N GLU A 615 -1.39 18.20 25.66
CA GLU A 615 -2.45 17.76 24.74
C GLU A 615 -3.16 19.00 24.19
N ALA A 616 -2.67 19.47 23.05
CA ALA A 616 -3.41 20.36 22.17
C ALA A 616 -4.30 19.51 21.25
N ALA A 617 -5.58 19.32 21.61
CA ALA A 617 -6.71 19.16 20.67
C ALA A 617 -8.03 18.85 21.41
N LYS A 618 -8.74 19.88 21.90
CA LYS A 618 -10.20 19.82 22.10
C LYS A 618 -10.86 21.18 21.87
N GLN A 619 -11.43 21.34 20.68
CA GLN A 619 -12.56 22.19 20.24
C GLN A 619 -12.86 21.61 18.85
N ASP A 620 -13.97 20.96 18.53
CA ASP A 620 -15.36 21.09 18.95
C ASP A 620 -16.07 19.73 18.76
N THR A 621 -16.97 19.35 19.67
CA THR A 621 -18.19 18.57 19.38
C THR A 621 -19.01 18.42 20.66
N GLU A 622 -19.77 19.46 20.97
CA GLU A 622 -21.03 19.28 21.69
C GLU A 622 -22.11 18.81 20.70
N ASN A 623 -23.02 17.99 21.21
CA ASN A 623 -24.24 17.44 20.59
C ASN A 623 -24.07 16.17 19.76
N LEU A 624 -24.22 15.02 20.43
CA LEU A 624 -25.24 14.01 20.15
C LEU A 624 -25.03 12.85 21.13
N LEU A 625 -26.06 12.56 21.94
CA LEU A 625 -26.49 11.25 22.46
C LEU A 625 -27.30 11.47 23.74
N GLU A 626 -28.58 11.80 23.57
CA GLU A 626 -29.60 11.64 24.59
C GLU A 626 -30.56 10.56 24.07
N THR A 627 -30.39 9.33 24.57
CA THR A 627 -31.40 8.27 24.42
C THR A 627 -31.55 7.58 25.77
N ASP A 628 -32.64 7.96 26.43
CA ASP A 628 -33.14 7.36 27.66
C ASP A 628 -33.38 5.86 27.52
N CYS A 629 -32.77 5.09 28.42
CA CYS A 629 -33.19 3.72 28.73
C CYS A 629 -34.39 3.77 29.68
N VAL A 630 -35.57 3.41 29.19
CA VAL A 630 -36.77 3.25 30.02
C VAL A 630 -36.76 1.86 30.66
N GLU A 631 -36.51 1.79 31.97
CA GLU A 631 -36.78 0.63 32.82
C GLU A 631 -38.29 0.40 32.94
N ILE A 632 -38.77 -0.78 32.49
CA ILE A 632 -40.12 -1.25 32.79
C ILE A 632 -40.05 -2.15 34.03
N VAL A 633 -40.37 -1.56 35.17
CA VAL A 633 -40.70 -2.27 36.42
C VAL A 633 -42.14 -2.78 36.33
N THR A 634 -42.34 -4.10 36.38
CA THR A 634 -43.65 -4.69 36.67
C THR A 634 -43.59 -5.49 37.97
N TYR A 635 -44.34 -5.01 38.95
CA TYR A 635 -44.57 -5.67 40.24
C TYR A 635 -45.83 -6.55 40.14
N SER A 636 -45.81 -7.74 40.73
CA SER A 636 -46.99 -8.47 41.21
C SER A 636 -46.61 -9.55 42.23
N PRO A 637 -47.48 -9.92 43.20
CA PRO A 637 -47.06 -10.27 44.55
C PRO A 637 -47.24 -11.76 44.96
N SER A 638 -46.39 -12.17 45.90
CA SER A 638 -46.52 -13.18 46.97
C SER A 638 -47.55 -14.33 46.87
N THR A 639 -47.07 -15.58 46.91
CA THR A 639 -47.52 -16.58 47.91
C THR A 639 -46.48 -17.69 48.15
N VAL A 640 -46.43 -18.10 49.41
CA VAL A 640 -45.60 -19.13 50.06
C VAL A 640 -45.99 -20.54 49.60
N GLU A 641 -45.01 -21.43 49.37
CA GLU A 641 -45.02 -22.79 49.95
C GLU A 641 -43.67 -23.52 49.80
N THR A 642 -43.50 -24.51 50.66
CA THR A 642 -42.24 -25.04 51.18
C THR A 642 -42.07 -26.49 50.69
N ILE A 643 -40.81 -26.96 50.68
CA ILE A 643 -40.32 -28.36 50.86
C ILE A 643 -39.76 -29.08 49.61
N PRO A 644 -38.60 -29.77 49.74
CA PRO A 644 -37.69 -30.15 48.66
C PRO A 644 -37.70 -31.66 48.36
N LEU A 645 -37.10 -32.09 47.25
CA LEU A 645 -36.63 -33.48 47.09
C LEU A 645 -35.35 -33.56 46.24
N CYS A 646 -34.43 -34.38 46.73
CA CYS A 646 -33.06 -34.62 46.30
C CYS A 646 -32.92 -35.72 45.22
N PHE A 647 -31.66 -35.85 44.73
CA PHE A 647 -31.01 -36.98 44.03
C PHE A 647 -31.33 -37.14 42.53
N GLY A 648 -30.36 -37.36 41.63
CA GLY A 648 -28.93 -37.59 41.78
C GLY A 648 -28.22 -37.82 40.42
N THR A 649 -26.90 -37.76 40.47
CA THR A 649 -25.90 -38.58 39.74
C THR A 649 -26.03 -38.84 38.22
N LEU A 650 -25.03 -38.29 37.49
CA LEU A 650 -24.29 -38.80 36.31
C LEU A 650 -24.19 -40.36 36.22
N PRO A 651 -23.87 -41.01 35.06
CA PRO A 651 -22.85 -40.58 34.09
C PRO A 651 -23.01 -40.99 32.58
N LEU A 652 -22.08 -40.47 31.76
CA LEU A 652 -21.40 -41.05 30.56
C LEU A 652 -22.12 -42.10 29.70
N PHE A 653 -22.14 -41.92 28.36
CA PHE A 653 -21.54 -42.89 27.41
C PHE A 653 -21.44 -42.39 25.94
N GLN A 654 -20.25 -42.62 25.40
CA GLN A 654 -19.74 -42.73 24.03
C GLN A 654 -20.69 -42.79 22.80
N SER A 655 -20.18 -42.18 21.73
CA SER A 655 -20.42 -42.44 20.30
C SER A 655 -20.36 -43.94 19.91
N PRO A 656 -20.93 -44.37 18.76
CA PRO A 656 -20.08 -44.47 17.56
C PRO A 656 -20.78 -44.28 16.18
N LYS A 657 -19.95 -43.81 15.22
CA LYS A 657 -19.81 -44.22 13.79
C LYS A 657 -20.97 -44.10 12.77
N ARG A 658 -20.58 -43.45 11.66
CA ARG A 658 -20.77 -43.76 10.22
C ARG A 658 -22.19 -44.08 9.73
N GLU A 659 -22.69 -43.21 8.86
CA GLU A 659 -22.77 -43.45 7.40
C GLU A 659 -22.62 -42.12 6.65
#